data_AF-A0AAU8NL59-F1
#
_entry.id   AF-A0AAU8NL59-F1
#
_cell.length_a   1.000
_cell.length_b   1.000
_cell.length_c   1.000
_cell.angle_alpha   90.00
_cell.angle_beta   90.00
_cell.angle_gamma   90.00
#
_symmetry.space_group_name_H-M   'P 1'
#
loop_
_entity.id
_entity.type
_entity.pdbx_description
1 polymer ?
#
loop_
_entity_poly.entity_id
_entity_poly.type
_entity_poly.pdbx_seq_one_letter_code
_entity_poly.pdbx_strand_id
1 'polypeptide(L)'
;MRFKYKITAAAVFGMMMIGLGSAHAETEFVDLQYSKWAEDGIHYMAKRGTVAGYGHGRFQPRTPVTRGQAITFMVRELYPDQLEKPVDHLNYTDVPAAHPFSREIAIAEQQGLAGGFPDGSFRPDAPISRAETAAFLTRAYPLKQGPQSAKWTDTAKHWAASPIQMMSSNGLVGGYADGTYRPDQKVTRAEYAVFMARVIRFEREAAIEAKDWDKLISYMTVSEQVGQMLMPDIRQWNGKATTTINEGLQRSIQDQNVGGLILFEKNIVDAQLTTFTHHIQSQAGDIPLFLGMDQEGGVIRRIPGGTNLPGQMALGAANDPSLAEAAGQLTGEELKALGIQVNFAPVLDINSNPDNPIIGMRSFGSNADLVTRLGLAMMEGLRQSGVVAGVKHFPGHGDTAVDSHLGLPVLAHARERLDAIELKPFKAAIEQGADMIMTAHIAFPAIDNEQVISRKDGTRVPLPATLSRKVLTGLLREELHYQGIIISDAFTMKGIAEHFGETEAVVRAAAAGVDVILMPQDASSAHQALIQAVNNGKLSKERVHEAVKRILTVKSKYNLFEPAPTLTQKLRVLKGIVGAEPHLQVERMIAERAVTVLTGTEGMKSETIRSGDRVVIVASDAEQAAQLQRQLKQTAGSLPLQTVTSVLNSDDMKSIFQTLNKADYVLIASYQFRSVGSQFRWSELQLLVNELNQRQMRYTLLSLGNPYEMLHLQNVHSALAAYGKQEPNTLAAIKVLLGQREPQGKLPVDSGRSAQ
;
A
#
# COMPACT_ATOMS: atom_id res chain seq x y z
N MET A 1 -55.79 -21.56 61.57
CA MET A 1 -54.90 -22.17 62.59
C MET A 1 -53.63 -22.65 61.88
N ARG A 2 -52.50 -22.01 62.20
CA ARG A 2 -51.06 -22.37 61.98
C ARG A 2 -50.49 -22.68 60.58
N PHE A 3 -49.60 -21.75 60.20
CA PHE A 3 -48.41 -21.78 59.33
C PHE A 3 -47.64 -23.12 59.18
N LYS A 4 -47.10 -23.33 57.96
CA LYS A 4 -45.68 -23.68 57.68
C LYS A 4 -45.38 -23.45 56.19
N TYR A 5 -44.59 -22.43 55.86
CA TYR A 5 -43.93 -22.28 54.55
C TYR A 5 -42.51 -22.85 54.65
N LYS A 6 -42.16 -23.74 53.72
CA LYS A 6 -40.78 -24.22 53.49
C LYS A 6 -40.19 -23.47 52.30
N ILE A 7 -38.96 -23.03 52.49
CA ILE A 7 -38.03 -22.44 51.53
C ILE A 7 -37.75 -23.43 50.40
N THR A 8 -37.82 -22.98 49.15
CA THR A 8 -37.17 -23.64 48.01
C THR A 8 -36.23 -22.61 47.36
N ALA A 9 -34.98 -23.02 47.22
CA ALA A 9 -33.92 -22.24 46.60
C ALA A 9 -34.19 -22.10 45.11
N ALA A 10 -34.34 -20.86 44.63
CA ALA A 10 -34.39 -20.56 43.21
C ALA A 10 -32.96 -20.55 42.65
N ALA A 11 -32.63 -21.54 41.82
CA ALA A 11 -31.45 -21.51 40.98
C ALA A 11 -31.59 -20.37 39.97
N VAL A 12 -30.69 -19.39 40.02
CA VAL A 12 -30.63 -18.29 39.06
C VAL A 12 -29.97 -18.81 37.78
N PHE A 13 -30.80 -19.25 36.83
CA PHE A 13 -30.36 -19.48 35.46
C PHE A 13 -30.22 -18.13 34.75
N GLY A 14 -28.99 -17.62 34.65
CA GLY A 14 -28.65 -16.53 33.74
C GLY A 14 -28.55 -17.10 32.33
N MET A 15 -29.56 -16.85 31.50
CA MET A 15 -29.63 -17.34 30.12
C MET A 15 -28.56 -16.63 29.27
N MET A 16 -27.52 -17.36 28.89
CA MET A 16 -26.55 -16.95 27.88
C MET A 16 -27.31 -16.86 26.55
N MET A 17 -27.36 -15.68 25.92
CA MET A 17 -27.86 -15.55 24.55
C MET A 17 -26.87 -16.23 23.61
N ILE A 18 -27.02 -17.54 23.43
CA ILE A 18 -26.28 -18.34 22.45
C ILE A 18 -27.10 -18.27 21.15
N GLY A 19 -26.95 -17.17 20.42
CA GLY A 19 -27.37 -17.07 19.02
C GLY A 19 -26.16 -17.25 18.12
N LEU A 20 -26.24 -18.15 17.13
CA LEU A 20 -25.25 -18.35 16.05
C LEU A 20 -25.20 -17.18 15.04
N GLY A 21 -25.68 -15.99 15.43
CA GLY A 21 -25.69 -14.80 14.60
C GLY A 21 -25.42 -13.57 15.45
N SER A 22 -24.37 -12.83 15.10
CA SER A 22 -23.99 -11.52 15.65
C SER A 22 -23.66 -11.48 17.15
N ALA A 23 -22.49 -12.01 17.51
CA ALA A 23 -21.69 -11.43 18.59
C ALA A 23 -21.16 -10.05 18.15
N HIS A 24 -22.04 -9.08 17.92
CA HIS A 24 -21.62 -7.68 17.99
C HIS A 24 -21.46 -7.37 19.47
N ALA A 25 -20.26 -7.66 19.98
CA ALA A 25 -19.85 -7.28 21.32
C ALA A 25 -19.97 -5.76 21.44
N GLU A 26 -20.77 -5.29 22.40
CA GLU A 26 -20.54 -3.97 22.98
C GLU A 26 -19.07 -3.97 23.44
N THR A 27 -18.22 -3.23 22.74
CA THR A 27 -16.78 -3.15 23.00
C THR A 27 -16.46 -2.40 24.29
N GLU A 28 -17.45 -1.81 24.94
CA GLU A 28 -17.30 -1.13 26.22
C GLU A 28 -18.18 -1.80 27.27
N PHE A 29 -17.55 -2.62 28.11
CA PHE A 29 -18.22 -3.25 29.24
C PHE A 29 -18.31 -2.26 30.42
N VAL A 30 -19.52 -1.98 30.89
CA VAL A 30 -19.80 -1.00 31.96
C VAL A 30 -19.44 -1.49 33.37
N ASP A 31 -19.14 -2.79 33.55
CA ASP A 31 -18.88 -3.41 34.85
C ASP A 31 -17.40 -3.72 35.13
N LEU A 32 -16.47 -3.12 34.38
CA LEU A 32 -15.02 -3.31 34.54
C LEU A 32 -14.36 -2.39 35.58
N GLN A 33 -15.11 -1.47 36.21
CA GLN A 33 -14.57 -0.45 37.13
C GLN A 33 -13.67 -1.01 38.25
N TYR A 34 -13.94 -2.22 38.75
CA TYR A 34 -13.12 -2.89 39.77
C TYR A 34 -12.20 -4.00 39.25
N SER A 35 -12.05 -4.09 37.93
CA SER A 35 -11.22 -5.07 37.23
C SER A 35 -10.40 -4.41 36.12
N LYS A 36 -10.04 -3.11 36.28
CA LYS A 36 -9.23 -2.34 35.32
C LYS A 36 -7.91 -3.02 34.94
N TRP A 37 -7.33 -3.79 35.87
CA TRP A 37 -6.12 -4.58 35.62
C TRP A 37 -6.29 -5.66 34.52
N ALA A 38 -7.53 -6.09 34.25
CA ALA A 38 -7.89 -7.09 33.25
C ALA A 38 -8.51 -6.50 31.99
N GLU A 39 -8.75 -5.19 31.96
CA GLU A 39 -9.56 -4.52 30.92
C GLU A 39 -8.97 -4.71 29.52
N ASP A 40 -7.66 -4.51 29.34
CA ASP A 40 -6.97 -4.77 28.07
C ASP A 40 -7.11 -6.22 27.61
N GLY A 41 -6.93 -7.20 28.51
CA GLY A 41 -7.08 -8.62 28.18
C GLY A 41 -8.52 -8.98 27.83
N ILE A 42 -9.50 -8.43 28.55
CA ILE A 42 -10.93 -8.65 28.28
C ILE A 42 -11.31 -8.08 26.92
N HIS A 43 -10.92 -6.83 26.63
CA HIS A 43 -11.20 -6.17 25.36
C HIS A 43 -10.50 -6.86 24.19
N TYR A 44 -9.24 -7.29 24.37
CA TYR A 44 -8.51 -8.07 23.39
C TYR A 44 -9.26 -9.36 23.02
N MET A 45 -9.69 -10.14 24.01
CA MET A 45 -10.42 -11.39 23.76
C MET A 45 -11.84 -11.14 23.23
N ALA A 46 -12.50 -10.04 23.63
CA ALA A 46 -13.85 -9.71 23.16
C ALA A 46 -13.85 -9.26 21.70
N LYS A 47 -12.87 -8.45 21.29
CA LYS A 47 -12.69 -8.00 19.90
C LYS A 47 -12.41 -9.16 18.94
N ARG A 48 -11.76 -10.21 19.43
CA ARG A 48 -11.53 -11.46 18.69
C ARG A 48 -12.78 -12.36 18.60
N GLY A 49 -13.84 -12.04 19.34
CA GLY A 49 -15.06 -12.85 19.42
C GLY A 49 -14.95 -14.09 20.32
N THR A 50 -13.83 -14.25 21.01
CA THR A 50 -13.52 -15.43 21.83
C THR A 50 -14.33 -15.45 23.12
N VAL A 51 -14.45 -14.28 23.78
CA VAL A 51 -15.27 -14.08 24.97
C VAL A 51 -16.43 -13.14 24.67
N ALA A 52 -17.58 -13.38 25.31
CA ALA A 52 -18.78 -12.56 25.16
C ALA A 52 -19.27 -12.05 26.52
N GLY A 53 -19.99 -10.92 26.49
CA GLY A 53 -20.71 -10.37 27.65
C GLY A 53 -22.03 -11.10 27.94
N TYR A 54 -22.72 -10.66 29.00
CA TYR A 54 -24.01 -11.16 29.48
C TYR A 54 -25.19 -10.23 29.10
N GLY A 55 -25.04 -9.43 28.04
CA GLY A 55 -26.00 -8.39 27.65
C GLY A 55 -25.92 -7.13 28.54
N HIS A 56 -26.56 -6.05 28.10
CA HIS A 56 -26.58 -4.74 28.78
C HIS A 56 -25.18 -4.18 29.14
N GLY A 57 -24.19 -4.42 28.28
CA GLY A 57 -22.83 -3.94 28.46
C GLY A 57 -22.05 -4.65 29.57
N ARG A 58 -22.43 -5.85 30.02
CA ARG A 58 -21.78 -6.49 31.20
C ARG A 58 -20.89 -7.66 30.82
N PHE A 59 -19.68 -7.71 31.36
CA PHE A 59 -18.77 -8.86 31.23
C PHE A 59 -18.82 -9.82 32.44
N GLN A 60 -19.26 -9.35 33.61
CA GLN A 60 -19.20 -10.07 34.88
C GLN A 60 -17.80 -10.56 35.27
N PRO A 61 -16.81 -9.66 35.41
CA PRO A 61 -15.39 -10.02 35.55
C PRO A 61 -15.06 -10.89 36.78
N ARG A 62 -15.85 -10.79 37.85
CA ARG A 62 -15.59 -11.47 39.13
C ARG A 62 -16.26 -12.84 39.27
N THR A 63 -17.15 -13.20 38.35
CA THR A 63 -17.82 -14.50 38.38
C THR A 63 -16.80 -15.60 38.05
N PRO A 64 -16.76 -16.72 38.80
CA PRO A 64 -15.94 -17.87 38.43
C PRO A 64 -16.31 -18.38 37.04
N VAL A 65 -15.31 -18.71 36.22
CA VAL A 65 -15.55 -19.32 34.91
C VAL A 65 -15.73 -20.83 35.09
N THR A 66 -16.75 -21.39 34.47
CA THR A 66 -16.97 -22.85 34.52
C THR A 66 -16.01 -23.56 33.57
N ARG A 67 -15.78 -24.86 33.80
CA ARG A 67 -14.92 -25.70 32.95
C ARG A 67 -15.45 -25.78 31.52
N GLY A 68 -16.77 -25.85 31.33
CA GLY A 68 -17.42 -25.78 30.02
C GLY A 68 -17.19 -24.45 29.32
N GLN A 69 -17.38 -23.32 30.02
CA GLN A 69 -17.11 -21.99 29.47
C GLN A 69 -15.64 -21.80 29.06
N ALA A 70 -14.70 -22.26 29.90
CA ALA A 70 -13.27 -22.22 29.64
C ALA A 70 -12.92 -22.92 28.32
N ILE A 71 -13.50 -24.10 28.08
CA ILE A 71 -13.34 -24.85 26.83
C ILE A 71 -14.02 -24.17 25.65
N THR A 72 -15.22 -23.63 25.83
CA THR A 72 -15.90 -22.89 24.77
C THR A 72 -15.03 -21.74 24.24
N PHE A 73 -14.35 -21.00 25.13
CA PHE A 73 -13.46 -19.93 24.70
C PHE A 73 -12.25 -20.46 23.90
N MET A 74 -11.62 -21.55 24.34
CA MET A 74 -10.48 -22.14 23.63
C MET A 74 -10.86 -22.71 22.26
N VAL A 75 -12.00 -23.40 22.16
CA VAL A 75 -12.47 -24.00 20.91
C VAL A 75 -12.87 -22.92 19.90
N ARG A 76 -13.51 -21.84 20.35
CA ARG A 76 -13.82 -20.69 19.48
C ARG A 76 -12.56 -20.02 18.94
N GLU A 77 -11.51 -19.95 19.74
CA GLU A 77 -10.23 -19.36 19.34
C GLU A 77 -9.49 -20.22 18.31
N LEU A 78 -9.35 -21.52 18.61
CA LEU A 78 -8.43 -22.40 17.89
C LEU A 78 -9.10 -23.23 16.79
N TYR A 79 -10.40 -23.50 16.94
CA TYR A 79 -11.14 -24.41 16.07
C TYR A 79 -12.54 -23.87 15.69
N PRO A 80 -12.66 -22.59 15.27
CA PRO A 80 -13.96 -21.99 14.96
C PRO A 80 -14.73 -22.78 13.87
N ASP A 81 -14.03 -23.37 12.90
CA ASP A 81 -14.67 -24.13 11.81
C ASP A 81 -15.25 -25.48 12.23
N GLN A 82 -14.74 -26.05 13.31
CA GLN A 82 -15.28 -27.31 13.85
C GLN A 82 -16.65 -27.07 14.49
N LEU A 83 -16.96 -25.82 14.86
CA LEU A 83 -18.28 -25.40 15.36
C LEU A 83 -19.35 -25.36 14.27
N GLU A 84 -19.05 -25.70 13.02
CA GLU A 84 -20.05 -25.86 11.96
C GLU A 84 -20.25 -27.32 11.56
N LYS A 85 -19.33 -28.21 11.91
CA LYS A 85 -19.36 -29.63 11.55
C LYS A 85 -20.11 -30.50 12.57
N PRO A 86 -20.75 -31.61 12.15
CA PRO A 86 -21.26 -32.61 13.08
C PRO A 86 -20.12 -33.09 14.01
N VAL A 87 -20.43 -33.31 15.28
CA VAL A 87 -19.46 -33.81 16.26
C VAL A 87 -20.00 -35.10 16.87
N ASP A 88 -19.11 -36.07 17.05
CA ASP A 88 -19.45 -37.35 17.65
C ASP A 88 -19.96 -37.20 19.09
N HIS A 89 -20.85 -38.10 19.50
CA HIS A 89 -21.37 -38.11 20.86
C HIS A 89 -20.27 -38.50 21.86
N LEU A 90 -20.18 -37.74 22.95
CA LEU A 90 -19.28 -38.00 24.06
C LEU A 90 -19.84 -39.03 25.03
N ASN A 91 -18.95 -39.82 25.64
CA ASN A 91 -19.26 -40.81 26.68
C ASN A 91 -19.06 -40.25 28.11
N TYR A 92 -19.36 -38.97 28.34
CA TYR A 92 -19.33 -38.39 29.68
C TYR A 92 -20.68 -38.52 30.38
N THR A 93 -20.66 -38.97 31.63
CA THR A 93 -21.88 -39.25 32.42
C THR A 93 -22.71 -38.00 32.73
N ASP A 94 -22.09 -36.82 32.67
CA ASP A 94 -22.67 -35.52 33.03
C ASP A 94 -22.70 -34.50 31.86
N VAL A 95 -22.43 -34.94 30.62
CA VAL A 95 -22.54 -34.11 29.41
C VAL A 95 -23.53 -34.75 28.43
N PRO A 96 -24.85 -34.63 28.68
CA PRO A 96 -25.84 -35.09 27.71
C PRO A 96 -25.71 -34.30 26.40
N ALA A 97 -26.19 -34.86 25.28
CA ALA A 97 -26.15 -34.19 23.97
C ALA A 97 -26.82 -32.80 23.98
N ALA A 98 -27.86 -32.63 24.81
CA ALA A 98 -28.58 -31.36 24.99
C ALA A 98 -27.85 -30.33 25.90
N HIS A 99 -26.72 -30.70 26.51
CA HIS A 99 -25.95 -29.78 27.35
C HIS A 99 -25.44 -28.59 26.50
N PRO A 100 -25.52 -27.33 26.97
CA PRO A 100 -25.16 -26.15 26.15
C PRO A 100 -23.73 -26.14 25.59
N PHE A 101 -22.81 -26.83 26.27
CA PHE A 101 -21.39 -26.93 25.88
C PHE A 101 -21.01 -28.30 25.31
N SER A 102 -21.97 -29.19 25.05
CA SER A 102 -21.69 -30.58 24.63
C SER A 102 -20.78 -30.63 23.40
N ARG A 103 -21.03 -29.74 22.44
CA ARG A 103 -20.28 -29.65 21.19
C ARG A 103 -18.85 -29.19 21.40
N GLU A 104 -18.63 -28.09 22.12
CA GLU A 104 -17.30 -27.56 22.38
C GLU A 104 -16.47 -28.54 23.20
N ILE A 105 -17.07 -29.23 24.17
CA ILE A 105 -16.40 -30.27 24.93
C ILE A 105 -16.00 -31.43 24.01
N ALA A 106 -16.83 -31.81 23.05
CA ALA A 106 -16.54 -32.90 22.13
C ALA A 106 -15.36 -32.57 21.19
N ILE A 107 -15.33 -31.34 20.67
CA ILE A 107 -14.21 -30.84 19.88
C ILE A 107 -12.94 -30.80 20.75
N ALA A 108 -13.02 -30.30 21.98
CA ALA A 108 -11.88 -30.21 22.87
C ALA A 108 -11.29 -31.58 23.25
N GLU A 109 -12.14 -32.60 23.43
CA GLU A 109 -11.70 -33.99 23.64
C GLU A 109 -10.95 -34.51 22.42
N GLN A 110 -11.54 -34.35 21.23
CA GLN A 110 -10.97 -34.82 19.97
C GLN A 110 -9.62 -34.17 19.65
N GLN A 111 -9.48 -32.88 19.99
CA GLN A 111 -8.24 -32.10 19.81
C GLN A 111 -7.27 -32.24 21.00
N GLY A 112 -7.61 -33.01 22.04
CA GLY A 112 -6.75 -33.23 23.21
C GLY A 112 -6.55 -31.99 24.10
N LEU A 113 -7.44 -30.99 24.03
CA LEU A 113 -7.35 -29.76 24.82
C LEU A 113 -7.72 -30.01 26.29
N ALA A 114 -8.70 -30.88 26.51
CA ALA A 114 -9.16 -31.28 27.84
C ALA A 114 -9.70 -32.70 27.81
N GLY A 115 -9.75 -33.31 29.00
CA GLY A 115 -10.32 -34.63 29.23
C GLY A 115 -11.14 -34.65 30.52
N GLY A 116 -11.93 -35.70 30.70
CA GLY A 116 -12.74 -35.93 31.89
C GLY A 116 -11.95 -36.47 33.08
N PHE A 117 -12.69 -36.81 34.11
CA PHE A 117 -12.18 -37.37 35.36
C PHE A 117 -12.27 -38.90 35.34
N PRO A 118 -11.50 -39.61 36.20
CA PRO A 118 -11.54 -41.07 36.28
C PRO A 118 -12.92 -41.68 36.60
N ASP A 119 -13.85 -40.88 37.12
CA ASP A 119 -15.24 -41.27 37.38
C ASP A 119 -16.15 -41.19 36.12
N GLY A 120 -15.60 -40.86 34.96
CA GLY A 120 -16.32 -40.72 33.71
C GLY A 120 -17.12 -39.42 33.58
N SER A 121 -16.92 -38.44 34.46
CA SER A 121 -17.52 -37.11 34.37
C SER A 121 -16.58 -36.10 33.69
N PHE A 122 -17.13 -35.04 33.09
CA PHE A 122 -16.36 -33.89 32.59
C PHE A 122 -16.45 -32.68 33.54
N ARG A 123 -17.56 -32.54 34.27
CA ARG A 123 -17.91 -31.46 35.21
C ARG A 123 -18.02 -30.09 34.55
N PRO A 124 -18.87 -29.92 33.50
CA PRO A 124 -18.92 -28.70 32.69
C PRO A 124 -19.36 -27.45 33.46
N ASP A 125 -20.19 -27.59 34.49
CA ASP A 125 -20.70 -26.47 35.29
C ASP A 125 -19.84 -26.14 36.50
N ALA A 126 -18.83 -26.96 36.79
CA ALA A 126 -17.93 -26.71 37.91
C ALA A 126 -16.96 -25.55 37.58
N PRO A 127 -16.67 -24.65 38.54
CA PRO A 127 -15.65 -23.62 38.37
C PRO A 127 -14.26 -24.24 38.17
N ILE A 128 -13.52 -23.74 37.17
CA ILE A 128 -12.16 -24.19 36.89
C ILE A 128 -11.16 -23.61 37.91
N SER A 129 -10.14 -24.38 38.26
CA SER A 129 -9.01 -23.93 39.09
C SER A 129 -7.88 -23.32 38.27
N ARG A 130 -6.94 -22.66 38.95
CA ARG A 130 -5.70 -22.15 38.35
C ARG A 130 -4.85 -23.28 37.75
N ALA A 131 -4.78 -24.42 38.42
CA ALA A 131 -4.10 -25.62 37.93
C ALA A 131 -4.74 -26.18 36.65
N GLU A 132 -6.07 -26.28 36.61
CA GLU A 132 -6.79 -26.73 35.42
C GLU A 132 -6.60 -25.74 34.26
N THR A 133 -6.63 -24.44 34.54
CA THR A 133 -6.35 -23.40 33.54
C THR A 133 -4.96 -23.55 32.95
N ALA A 134 -3.94 -23.79 33.77
CA ALA A 134 -2.59 -24.01 33.28
C ALA A 134 -2.47 -25.27 32.42
N ALA A 135 -3.10 -26.36 32.84
CA ALA A 135 -3.13 -27.61 32.07
C ALA A 135 -3.85 -27.45 30.73
N PHE A 136 -4.94 -26.69 30.69
CA PHE A 136 -5.69 -26.44 29.45
C PHE A 136 -4.88 -25.59 28.47
N LEU A 137 -4.32 -24.46 28.92
CA LEU A 137 -3.59 -23.55 28.04
C LEU A 137 -2.29 -24.17 27.50
N THR A 138 -1.60 -25.00 28.28
CA THR A 138 -0.37 -25.69 27.82
C THR A 138 -0.63 -26.88 26.89
N ARG A 139 -1.87 -27.40 26.83
CA ARG A 139 -2.27 -28.35 25.78
C ARG A 139 -2.72 -27.65 24.50
N ALA A 140 -3.42 -26.53 24.65
CA ALA A 140 -3.88 -25.74 23.52
C ALA A 140 -2.75 -25.04 22.77
N TYR A 141 -1.76 -24.54 23.50
CA TYR A 141 -0.63 -23.81 22.94
C TYR A 141 0.64 -24.58 23.25
N PRO A 142 1.50 -24.88 22.24
CA PRO A 142 2.69 -25.71 22.39
C PRO A 142 3.83 -24.96 23.11
N LEU A 143 3.56 -24.53 24.35
CA LEU A 143 4.45 -23.76 25.20
C LEU A 143 5.65 -24.60 25.62
N LYS A 144 6.86 -24.11 25.33
CA LYS A 144 8.10 -24.66 25.88
C LYS A 144 8.40 -24.03 27.24
N GLN A 145 9.14 -24.72 28.09
CA GLN A 145 9.59 -24.15 29.36
C GLN A 145 10.53 -22.97 29.10
N GLY A 146 10.23 -21.82 29.73
CA GLY A 146 11.02 -20.60 29.63
C GLY A 146 12.25 -20.59 30.55
N PRO A 147 13.08 -19.53 30.47
CA PRO A 147 14.33 -19.44 31.23
C PRO A 147 14.14 -19.12 32.71
N GLN A 148 12.95 -18.64 33.13
CA GLN A 148 12.70 -18.26 34.51
C GLN A 148 12.27 -19.46 35.36
N SER A 149 12.73 -19.51 36.61
CA SER A 149 12.32 -20.54 37.59
C SER A 149 11.54 -19.88 38.72
N ALA A 150 10.23 -19.73 38.55
CA ALA A 150 9.36 -19.42 39.68
C ALA A 150 9.21 -20.68 40.55
N LYS A 151 9.70 -20.65 41.79
CA LYS A 151 9.52 -21.74 42.77
C LYS A 151 8.42 -21.35 43.76
N TRP A 152 7.38 -22.16 43.83
CA TRP A 152 6.25 -21.94 44.73
C TRP A 152 6.15 -23.08 45.74
N THR A 153 5.75 -22.74 46.96
CA THR A 153 5.75 -23.68 48.09
C THR A 153 4.66 -24.76 47.99
N ASP A 154 3.63 -24.53 47.17
CA ASP A 154 2.40 -25.32 47.09
C ASP A 154 2.21 -26.08 45.76
N THR A 155 3.19 -26.05 44.84
CA THR A 155 3.04 -26.68 43.51
C THR A 155 3.92 -27.90 43.26
N ALA A 156 5.02 -28.08 44.00
CA ALA A 156 6.01 -29.13 43.70
C ALA A 156 5.45 -30.57 43.67
N LYS A 157 4.43 -30.87 44.48
CA LYS A 157 3.75 -32.19 44.52
C LYS A 157 2.36 -32.17 43.85
N HIS A 158 1.98 -31.07 43.23
CA HIS A 158 0.67 -30.90 42.62
C HIS A 158 0.63 -31.58 41.23
N TRP A 159 -0.50 -32.18 40.85
CA TRP A 159 -0.62 -32.87 39.54
C TRP A 159 -0.35 -31.94 38.35
N ALA A 160 -0.63 -30.65 38.52
CA ALA A 160 -0.39 -29.61 37.54
C ALA A 160 1.00 -28.94 37.65
N ALA A 161 1.97 -29.50 38.40
CA ALA A 161 3.28 -28.88 38.60
C ALA A 161 3.98 -28.50 37.27
N SER A 162 3.99 -29.43 36.30
CA SER A 162 4.60 -29.21 34.98
C SER A 162 3.91 -28.09 34.17
N PRO A 163 2.59 -28.12 33.92
CA PRO A 163 1.95 -27.04 33.16
C PRO A 163 2.01 -25.69 33.86
N ILE A 164 1.94 -25.68 35.19
CA ILE A 164 2.19 -24.50 36.01
C ILE A 164 3.60 -23.93 35.74
N GLN A 165 4.62 -24.79 35.80
CA GLN A 165 6.01 -24.39 35.58
C GLN A 165 6.22 -23.85 34.16
N MET A 166 5.61 -24.46 33.15
CA MET A 166 5.69 -23.99 31.76
C MET A 166 5.11 -22.58 31.63
N MET A 167 3.94 -22.30 32.20
CA MET A 167 3.38 -20.94 32.13
C MET A 167 4.17 -19.93 32.96
N SER A 168 4.60 -20.30 34.18
CA SER A 168 5.28 -19.36 35.09
C SER A 168 6.68 -19.01 34.61
N SER A 169 7.41 -19.96 34.03
CA SER A 169 8.75 -19.76 33.49
C SER A 169 8.81 -18.82 32.27
N ASN A 170 7.67 -18.61 31.62
CA ASN A 170 7.48 -17.65 30.53
C ASN A 170 6.79 -16.35 31.00
N GLY A 171 6.58 -16.16 32.32
CA GLY A 171 5.93 -14.97 32.87
C GLY A 171 4.41 -14.86 32.59
N LEU A 172 3.78 -15.93 32.09
CA LEU A 172 2.36 -15.92 31.69
C LEU A 172 1.42 -15.95 32.91
N VAL A 173 1.88 -16.56 34.01
CA VAL A 173 1.17 -16.63 35.29
C VAL A 173 2.09 -16.26 36.46
N GLY A 174 1.54 -15.61 37.49
CA GLY A 174 2.26 -15.22 38.69
C GLY A 174 1.67 -15.85 39.96
N GLY A 175 2.46 -15.87 41.03
CA GLY A 175 2.05 -16.27 42.38
C GLY A 175 1.64 -15.08 43.24
N TYR A 176 1.42 -15.35 44.53
CA TYR A 176 1.08 -14.37 45.56
C TYR A 176 2.33 -13.95 46.35
N ALA A 177 2.22 -12.84 47.07
CA ALA A 177 3.33 -12.29 47.87
C ALA A 177 3.81 -13.23 48.98
N ASP A 178 3.00 -14.21 49.38
CA ASP A 178 3.32 -15.25 50.35
C ASP A 178 4.12 -16.43 49.75
N GLY A 179 4.50 -16.36 48.47
CA GLY A 179 5.27 -17.40 47.78
C GLY A 179 4.44 -18.59 47.30
N THR A 180 3.10 -18.51 47.38
CA THR A 180 2.17 -19.55 46.90
C THR A 180 1.64 -19.24 45.50
N TYR A 181 1.18 -20.27 44.78
CA TYR A 181 0.43 -20.12 43.53
C TYR A 181 -1.08 -20.29 43.69
N ARG A 182 -1.47 -21.05 44.71
CA ARG A 182 -2.85 -21.46 45.01
C ARG A 182 -3.47 -22.25 43.85
N PRO A 183 -2.93 -23.43 43.49
CA PRO A 183 -3.35 -24.18 42.31
C PRO A 183 -4.85 -24.51 42.29
N ASP A 184 -5.46 -24.73 43.45
CA ASP A 184 -6.88 -25.09 43.58
C ASP A 184 -7.83 -23.87 43.67
N GLN A 185 -7.28 -22.65 43.73
CA GLN A 185 -8.10 -21.44 43.75
C GLN A 185 -8.86 -21.31 42.42
N LYS A 186 -10.16 -20.95 42.54
CA LYS A 186 -11.04 -20.78 41.38
C LYS A 186 -10.67 -19.54 40.58
N VAL A 187 -10.79 -19.65 39.27
CA VAL A 187 -10.45 -18.59 38.32
C VAL A 187 -11.70 -17.83 37.92
N THR A 188 -11.64 -16.52 38.05
CA THR A 188 -12.68 -15.60 37.57
C THR A 188 -12.62 -15.43 36.05
N ARG A 189 -13.71 -14.97 35.44
CA ARG A 189 -13.75 -14.65 34.00
C ARG A 189 -12.68 -13.67 33.57
N ALA A 190 -12.41 -12.64 34.38
CA ALA A 190 -11.36 -11.66 34.12
C ALA A 190 -9.96 -12.31 34.10
N GLU A 191 -9.65 -13.13 35.10
CA GLU A 191 -8.37 -13.85 35.16
C GLU A 191 -8.21 -14.80 33.98
N TYR A 192 -9.25 -15.55 33.61
CA TYR A 192 -9.19 -16.47 32.48
C TYR A 192 -8.96 -15.75 31.14
N ALA A 193 -9.67 -14.64 30.91
CA ALA A 193 -9.46 -13.81 29.72
C ALA A 193 -8.03 -13.26 29.64
N VAL A 194 -7.48 -12.79 30.77
CA VAL A 194 -6.09 -12.31 30.85
C VAL A 194 -5.09 -13.43 30.58
N PHE A 195 -5.29 -14.63 31.11
CA PHE A 195 -4.40 -15.76 30.83
C PHE A 195 -4.40 -16.14 29.35
N MET A 196 -5.57 -16.23 28.71
CA MET A 196 -5.66 -16.49 27.27
C MET A 196 -4.97 -15.40 26.45
N ALA A 197 -5.27 -14.12 26.74
CA ALA A 197 -4.67 -12.99 26.02
C ALA A 197 -3.15 -13.01 26.09
N ARG A 198 -2.58 -13.31 27.27
CA ARG A 198 -1.12 -13.42 27.45
C ARG A 198 -0.52 -14.56 26.64
N VAL A 199 -1.11 -15.74 26.66
CA VAL A 199 -0.59 -16.89 25.91
C VAL A 199 -0.63 -16.65 24.40
N ILE A 200 -1.74 -16.09 23.90
CA ILE A 200 -1.87 -15.77 22.47
C ILE A 200 -0.83 -14.74 22.05
N ARG A 201 -0.68 -13.64 22.81
CA ARG A 201 0.32 -12.60 22.52
C ARG A 201 1.75 -13.17 22.56
N PHE A 202 2.05 -14.02 23.53
CA PHE A 202 3.36 -14.67 23.65
C PHE A 202 3.67 -15.58 22.45
N GLU A 203 2.72 -16.41 22.03
CA GLU A 203 2.92 -17.29 20.88
C GLU A 203 3.03 -16.52 19.55
N ARG A 204 2.34 -15.38 19.43
CA ARG A 204 2.48 -14.47 18.28
C ARG A 204 3.85 -13.82 18.23
N GLU A 205 4.33 -13.30 19.36
CA GLU A 205 5.68 -12.72 19.48
C GLU A 205 6.76 -13.77 19.14
N ALA A 206 6.65 -14.98 19.70
CA ALA A 206 7.55 -16.08 19.39
C ALA A 206 7.53 -16.49 17.90
N ALA A 207 6.35 -16.45 17.26
CA ALA A 207 6.23 -16.72 15.83
C ALA A 207 6.88 -15.61 14.97
N ILE A 208 6.76 -14.35 15.37
CA ILE A 208 7.42 -13.21 14.71
C ILE A 208 8.94 -13.33 14.83
N GLU A 209 9.46 -13.58 16.04
CA GLU A 209 10.90 -13.75 16.28
C GLU A 209 11.48 -14.92 15.48
N ALA A 210 10.76 -16.04 15.41
CA ALA A 210 11.15 -17.21 14.62
C ALA A 210 10.95 -17.04 13.10
N LYS A 211 10.30 -15.95 12.67
CA LYS A 211 9.84 -15.73 11.28
C LYS A 211 8.96 -16.86 10.76
N ASP A 212 8.18 -17.49 11.66
CA ASP A 212 7.22 -18.54 11.36
C ASP A 212 5.85 -17.93 11.04
N TRP A 213 5.68 -17.51 9.79
CA TRP A 213 4.47 -16.81 9.35
C TRP A 213 3.23 -17.71 9.34
N ASP A 214 3.38 -19.01 9.07
CA ASP A 214 2.23 -19.93 9.11
C ASP A 214 1.70 -20.03 10.54
N LYS A 215 2.61 -20.12 11.53
CA LYS A 215 2.23 -20.10 12.94
C LYS A 215 1.62 -18.76 13.35
N LEU A 216 2.20 -17.62 12.97
CA LEU A 216 1.62 -16.31 13.27
C LEU A 216 0.19 -16.18 12.71
N ILE A 217 -0.01 -16.55 11.43
CA ILE A 217 -1.32 -16.51 10.76
C ILE A 217 -2.33 -17.42 11.45
N SER A 218 -1.90 -18.58 11.97
CA SER A 218 -2.77 -19.47 12.74
C SER A 218 -3.33 -18.85 14.03
N TYR A 219 -2.65 -17.83 14.57
CA TYR A 219 -3.13 -17.03 15.71
C TYR A 219 -3.77 -15.71 15.29
N MET A 220 -3.98 -15.48 13.99
CA MET A 220 -4.71 -14.33 13.49
C MET A 220 -6.18 -14.70 13.30
N THR A 221 -7.08 -13.82 13.73
CA THR A 221 -8.50 -13.93 13.35
C THR A 221 -8.67 -13.67 11.86
N VAL A 222 -9.77 -14.15 11.25
CA VAL A 222 -10.11 -13.81 9.85
C VAL A 222 -10.10 -12.29 9.65
N SER A 223 -10.63 -11.53 10.61
CA SER A 223 -10.63 -10.06 10.63
C SER A 223 -9.22 -9.47 10.54
N GLU A 224 -8.27 -9.97 11.33
CA GLU A 224 -6.87 -9.54 11.28
C GLU A 224 -6.22 -9.90 9.94
N GLN A 225 -6.49 -11.10 9.42
CA GLN A 225 -5.92 -11.58 8.16
C GLN A 225 -6.39 -10.73 6.97
N VAL A 226 -7.70 -10.50 6.82
CA VAL A 226 -8.21 -9.67 5.72
C VAL A 226 -7.87 -8.19 5.92
N GLY A 227 -7.69 -7.74 7.17
CA GLY A 227 -7.14 -6.42 7.47
C GLY A 227 -5.77 -6.20 6.83
N GLN A 228 -4.87 -7.19 6.93
CA GLN A 228 -3.57 -7.12 6.27
C GLN A 228 -3.64 -6.96 4.75
N MET A 229 -4.75 -7.37 4.12
CA MET A 229 -4.99 -7.23 2.69
C MET A 229 -5.51 -5.84 2.28
N LEU A 230 -5.59 -4.87 3.20
CA LEU A 230 -6.10 -3.52 2.91
C LEU A 230 -5.01 -2.45 3.08
N MET A 231 -4.99 -1.49 2.15
CA MET A 231 -4.16 -0.29 2.21
C MET A 231 -4.97 0.95 1.84
N PRO A 232 -5.74 1.54 2.77
CA PRO A 232 -6.49 2.77 2.50
C PRO A 232 -5.58 3.99 2.36
N ASP A 233 -6.07 5.03 1.67
CA ASP A 233 -5.46 6.35 1.75
C ASP A 233 -5.91 7.10 2.98
N ILE A 234 -5.06 8.03 3.42
CA ILE A 234 -5.33 8.88 4.57
C ILE A 234 -5.33 10.35 4.17
N ARG A 235 -5.69 10.70 2.93
CA ARG A 235 -5.56 12.09 2.43
C ARG A 235 -6.31 13.09 3.29
N GLN A 236 -7.51 12.73 3.70
CA GLN A 236 -8.40 13.61 4.45
C GLN A 236 -9.23 12.86 5.47
N TRP A 237 -9.57 13.57 6.55
CA TRP A 237 -10.53 13.16 7.56
C TRP A 237 -11.50 14.31 7.82
N ASN A 238 -12.81 14.06 7.73
CA ASN A 238 -13.85 15.08 7.87
C ASN A 238 -13.61 16.34 7.00
N GLY A 239 -13.20 16.13 5.74
CA GLY A 239 -12.92 17.19 4.77
C GLY A 239 -11.62 17.97 4.99
N LYS A 240 -10.83 17.64 6.02
CA LYS A 240 -9.55 18.29 6.33
C LYS A 240 -8.37 17.39 5.97
N ALA A 241 -7.28 17.99 5.49
CA ALA A 241 -6.02 17.30 5.27
C ALA A 241 -5.57 16.58 6.55
N THR A 242 -5.18 15.32 6.44
CA THR A 242 -4.70 14.55 7.58
C THR A 242 -3.18 14.63 7.66
N THR A 243 -2.69 15.47 8.56
CA THR A 243 -1.25 15.61 8.83
C THR A 243 -0.89 15.03 10.19
N THR A 244 -1.85 14.74 11.07
CA THR A 244 -1.60 14.13 12.38
C THR A 244 -2.55 12.96 12.63
N ILE A 245 -2.25 12.15 13.66
CA ILE A 245 -3.14 11.08 14.11
C ILE A 245 -4.49 11.68 14.51
N ASN A 246 -5.56 11.05 14.04
CA ASN A 246 -6.93 11.35 14.41
C ASN A 246 -7.70 10.04 14.67
N GLU A 247 -8.90 10.15 15.23
CA GLU A 247 -9.71 8.98 15.59
C GLU A 247 -10.03 8.06 14.38
N GLY A 248 -10.31 8.61 13.20
CA GLY A 248 -10.60 7.81 12.01
C GLY A 248 -9.41 6.96 11.56
N LEU A 249 -8.21 7.55 11.63
CA LEU A 249 -6.96 6.85 11.37
C LEU A 249 -6.68 5.77 12.43
N GLN A 250 -6.88 6.08 13.71
CA GLN A 250 -6.72 5.10 14.79
C GLN A 250 -7.68 3.91 14.62
N ARG A 251 -8.96 4.15 14.30
CA ARG A 251 -9.93 3.09 14.02
C ARG A 251 -9.51 2.24 12.83
N SER A 252 -9.04 2.86 11.74
CA SER A 252 -8.55 2.10 10.58
C SER A 252 -7.38 1.19 10.95
N ILE A 253 -6.42 1.69 11.74
CA ILE A 253 -5.25 0.90 12.16
C ILE A 253 -5.65 -0.19 13.16
N GLN A 254 -6.39 0.15 14.21
CA GLN A 254 -6.62 -0.72 15.34
C GLN A 254 -7.83 -1.63 15.16
N ASP A 255 -8.93 -1.15 14.56
CA ASP A 255 -10.18 -1.92 14.44
C ASP A 255 -10.22 -2.77 13.18
N GLN A 256 -9.70 -2.25 12.06
CA GLN A 256 -9.64 -2.99 10.80
C GLN A 256 -8.32 -3.75 10.63
N ASN A 257 -7.32 -3.51 11.50
CA ASN A 257 -6.00 -4.15 11.43
C ASN A 257 -5.36 -4.04 10.04
N VAL A 258 -5.46 -2.86 9.41
CA VAL A 258 -5.01 -2.66 8.03
C VAL A 258 -3.54 -3.04 7.84
N GLY A 259 -3.19 -3.56 6.67
CA GLY A 259 -1.83 -4.00 6.35
C GLY A 259 -0.88 -2.86 6.05
N GLY A 260 -1.41 -1.72 5.62
CA GLY A 260 -0.65 -0.52 5.34
C GLY A 260 -1.52 0.69 5.07
N LEU A 261 -0.89 1.81 4.75
CA LEU A 261 -1.51 3.08 4.40
C LEU A 261 -0.75 3.72 3.24
N ILE A 262 -1.46 4.36 2.31
CA ILE A 262 -0.85 5.19 1.27
C ILE A 262 -0.95 6.68 1.63
N LEU A 263 0.18 7.37 1.48
CA LEU A 263 0.32 8.80 1.74
C LEU A 263 0.41 9.59 0.44
N PHE A 264 -0.14 10.80 0.48
CA PHE A 264 -0.18 11.76 -0.63
C PHE A 264 0.34 13.13 -0.17
N GLU A 265 0.46 14.05 -1.12
CA GLU A 265 0.86 15.45 -0.87
C GLU A 265 0.02 16.12 0.24
N LYS A 266 -1.29 15.83 0.32
CA LYS A 266 -2.17 16.35 1.38
C LYS A 266 -1.76 15.94 2.80
N ASN A 267 -0.92 14.91 2.95
CA ASN A 267 -0.42 14.44 4.22
C ASN A 267 0.87 15.13 4.65
N ILE A 268 1.42 16.01 3.81
CA ILE A 268 2.76 16.53 3.94
C ILE A 268 2.70 18.05 4.02
N VAL A 269 3.28 18.60 5.08
CA VAL A 269 3.51 20.05 5.23
C VAL A 269 4.99 20.34 5.04
N ASP A 270 5.85 19.56 5.69
CA ASP A 270 7.32 19.68 5.70
C ASP A 270 7.95 18.45 6.40
N ALA A 271 8.99 18.66 7.23
CA ALA A 271 9.61 17.67 8.11
C ALA A 271 8.62 16.97 9.07
N GLN A 272 7.41 17.52 9.25
CA GLN A 272 6.31 16.92 9.99
C GLN A 272 6.05 15.46 9.59
N LEU A 273 6.27 15.09 8.32
CA LEU A 273 6.00 13.74 7.82
C LEU A 273 6.73 12.65 8.61
N THR A 274 7.99 12.86 9.01
CA THR A 274 8.75 11.86 9.77
C THR A 274 8.15 11.62 11.16
N THR A 275 7.67 12.68 11.80
CA THR A 275 6.92 12.60 13.07
C THR A 275 5.58 11.90 12.84
N PHE A 276 4.90 12.20 11.74
CA PHE A 276 3.62 11.57 11.41
C PHE A 276 3.76 10.06 11.21
N THR A 277 4.69 9.62 10.35
CA THR A 277 4.91 8.19 10.08
C THR A 277 5.39 7.44 11.32
N HIS A 278 6.18 8.09 12.19
CA HIS A 278 6.54 7.52 13.49
C HIS A 278 5.31 7.27 14.38
N HIS A 279 4.41 8.24 14.50
CA HIS A 279 3.19 8.08 15.29
C HIS A 279 2.19 7.10 14.66
N ILE A 280 2.12 7.03 13.32
CA ILE A 280 1.31 6.01 12.62
C ILE A 280 1.80 4.61 12.99
N GLN A 281 3.11 4.37 12.87
CA GLN A 281 3.68 3.06 13.21
C GLN A 281 3.49 2.73 14.70
N SER A 282 3.50 3.73 15.60
CA SER A 282 3.23 3.48 17.02
C SER A 282 1.78 3.14 17.34
N GLN A 283 0.84 3.30 16.40
CA GLN A 283 -0.54 2.82 16.55
C GLN A 283 -0.69 1.36 16.06
N ALA A 284 0.30 0.83 15.34
CA ALA A 284 0.27 -0.55 14.86
C ALA A 284 0.36 -1.52 16.04
N GLY A 285 -0.20 -2.71 15.87
CA GLY A 285 -0.06 -3.81 16.82
C GLY A 285 1.31 -4.48 16.71
N ASP A 286 1.33 -5.79 16.90
CA ASP A 286 2.52 -6.63 16.71
C ASP A 286 2.94 -6.80 15.25
N ILE A 287 2.05 -6.48 14.30
CA ILE A 287 2.36 -6.46 12.87
C ILE A 287 2.50 -4.99 12.39
N PRO A 288 3.69 -4.56 11.94
CA PRO A 288 3.95 -3.19 11.50
C PRO A 288 3.22 -2.88 10.19
N LEU A 289 2.92 -1.60 9.93
CA LEU A 289 2.24 -1.16 8.71
C LEU A 289 3.23 -1.02 7.56
N PHE A 290 2.79 -1.30 6.33
CA PHE A 290 3.43 -0.69 5.16
C PHE A 290 2.99 0.77 5.04
N LEU A 291 3.92 1.71 4.98
CA LEU A 291 3.61 3.08 4.56
C LEU A 291 4.11 3.27 3.13
N GLY A 292 3.18 3.56 2.22
CA GLY A 292 3.42 3.66 0.79
C GLY A 292 3.23 5.06 0.22
N MET A 293 3.86 5.35 -0.92
CA MET A 293 3.75 6.63 -1.62
C MET A 293 4.03 6.47 -3.12
N ASP A 294 3.43 7.34 -3.94
CA ASP A 294 3.83 7.53 -5.34
C ASP A 294 4.92 8.60 -5.46
N GLN A 295 6.18 8.22 -5.26
CA GLN A 295 7.34 9.08 -5.48
C GLN A 295 8.10 8.58 -6.73
N GLU A 296 7.50 8.76 -7.90
CA GLU A 296 8.10 8.35 -9.18
C GLU A 296 9.28 9.28 -9.53
N GLY A 297 9.14 10.59 -9.31
CA GLY A 297 10.01 11.62 -9.86
C GLY A 297 9.37 12.32 -11.05
N GLY A 298 9.97 13.41 -11.51
CA GLY A 298 9.43 14.24 -12.58
C GLY A 298 8.05 14.80 -12.21
N VAL A 299 7.05 14.49 -13.03
CA VAL A 299 5.67 14.99 -12.88
C VAL A 299 4.87 14.34 -11.75
N ILE A 300 5.26 13.18 -11.25
CA ILE A 300 4.63 12.51 -10.10
C ILE A 300 5.62 12.47 -8.93
N ARG A 301 5.48 13.44 -8.04
CA ARG A 301 6.29 13.58 -6.82
C ARG A 301 5.44 14.17 -5.71
N ARG A 302 5.79 13.86 -4.46
CA ARG A 302 5.00 14.20 -3.26
C ARG A 302 5.81 14.89 -2.19
N ILE A 303 7.12 14.61 -2.08
CA ILE A 303 7.99 15.15 -1.02
C ILE A 303 8.30 16.63 -1.27
N PRO A 304 7.77 17.57 -0.46
CA PRO A 304 8.13 18.98 -0.56
C PRO A 304 9.57 19.19 -0.08
N GLY A 305 10.37 19.95 -0.83
CA GLY A 305 11.78 20.20 -0.50
C GLY A 305 12.72 19.00 -0.65
N GLY A 306 12.22 17.85 -1.13
CA GLY A 306 13.06 16.72 -1.54
C GLY A 306 13.68 16.95 -2.92
N THR A 307 14.53 16.01 -3.34
CA THR A 307 15.22 16.08 -4.63
C THR A 307 14.22 15.95 -5.78
N ASN A 308 14.22 16.90 -6.72
CA ASN A 308 13.27 16.92 -7.84
C ASN A 308 13.85 16.21 -9.06
N LEU A 309 13.86 14.88 -9.03
CA LEU A 309 14.33 14.06 -10.15
C LEU A 309 13.69 14.50 -11.49
N PRO A 310 14.45 14.56 -12.60
CA PRO A 310 13.94 15.01 -13.89
C PRO A 310 12.78 14.21 -14.50
N GLY A 311 12.55 12.99 -14.02
CA GLY A 311 11.49 12.09 -14.49
C GLY A 311 11.98 10.94 -15.38
N GLN A 312 11.08 10.00 -15.65
CA GLN A 312 11.39 8.73 -16.31
C GLN A 312 11.76 8.95 -17.76
N MET A 313 11.02 9.79 -18.50
CA MET A 313 11.34 10.06 -19.90
C MET A 313 12.66 10.83 -20.05
N ALA A 314 13.04 11.67 -19.07
CA ALA A 314 14.35 12.30 -19.04
C ALA A 314 15.47 11.26 -18.83
N LEU A 315 15.27 10.30 -17.92
CA LEU A 315 16.18 9.14 -17.76
C LEU A 315 16.24 8.29 -19.03
N GLY A 316 15.10 8.11 -19.71
CA GLY A 316 15.00 7.52 -21.03
C GLY A 316 15.89 8.20 -22.05
N ALA A 317 15.83 9.53 -22.09
CA ALA A 317 16.62 10.34 -23.00
C ALA A 317 18.11 10.31 -22.70
N ALA A 318 18.47 10.30 -21.41
CA ALA A 318 19.85 10.11 -20.96
C ALA A 318 20.38 8.70 -21.30
N ASN A 319 19.51 7.69 -21.31
CA ASN A 319 19.79 6.29 -21.67
C ASN A 319 20.99 5.68 -20.93
N ASP A 320 21.10 5.99 -19.64
CA ASP A 320 22.17 5.51 -18.76
C ASP A 320 21.55 4.76 -17.56
N PRO A 321 21.64 3.42 -17.53
CA PRO A 321 21.13 2.62 -16.41
C PRO A 321 21.73 3.02 -15.05
N SER A 322 22.99 3.47 -15.01
CA SER A 322 23.61 3.88 -13.75
C SER A 322 22.93 5.12 -13.16
N LEU A 323 22.44 6.03 -14.00
CA LEU A 323 21.66 7.18 -13.56
C LEU A 323 20.24 6.78 -13.11
N ALA A 324 19.64 5.77 -13.73
CA ALA A 324 18.35 5.25 -13.31
C ALA A 324 18.45 4.53 -11.94
N GLU A 325 19.52 3.74 -11.72
CA GLU A 325 19.84 3.13 -10.42
C GLU A 325 20.09 4.19 -9.36
N ALA A 326 20.95 5.19 -9.64
CA ALA A 326 21.21 6.29 -8.71
C ALA A 326 19.94 7.09 -8.36
N ALA A 327 19.05 7.31 -9.34
CA ALA A 327 17.75 7.93 -9.12
C ALA A 327 16.85 7.09 -8.19
N GLY A 328 16.83 5.77 -8.38
CA GLY A 328 16.14 4.84 -7.48
C GLY A 328 16.72 4.87 -6.06
N GLN A 329 18.06 4.83 -5.95
CA GLN A 329 18.77 4.80 -4.68
C GLN A 329 18.49 6.05 -3.85
N LEU A 330 18.73 7.25 -4.39
CA LEU A 330 18.49 8.50 -3.66
C LEU A 330 17.01 8.67 -3.26
N THR A 331 16.08 8.24 -4.13
CA THR A 331 14.64 8.29 -3.82
C THR A 331 14.33 7.38 -2.65
N GLY A 332 14.88 6.17 -2.64
CA GLY A 332 14.72 5.23 -1.54
C GLY A 332 15.33 5.74 -0.23
N GLU A 333 16.47 6.42 -0.28
CA GLU A 333 17.12 7.01 0.90
C GLU A 333 16.26 8.13 1.52
N GLU A 334 15.73 9.04 0.70
CA GLU A 334 14.82 10.10 1.17
C GLU A 334 13.52 9.51 1.75
N LEU A 335 12.89 8.56 1.06
CA LEU A 335 11.67 7.90 1.51
C LEU A 335 11.87 7.16 2.85
N LYS A 336 12.97 6.41 2.98
CA LYS A 336 13.29 5.70 4.21
C LYS A 336 13.54 6.64 5.38
N ALA A 337 14.22 7.76 5.14
CA ALA A 337 14.43 8.80 6.16
C ALA A 337 13.09 9.40 6.64
N LEU A 338 12.11 9.53 5.74
CA LEU A 338 10.75 9.98 6.03
C LEU A 338 9.86 8.90 6.67
N GLY A 339 10.37 7.66 6.80
CA GLY A 339 9.62 6.54 7.36
C GLY A 339 8.61 5.93 6.38
N ILE A 340 8.83 6.05 5.07
CA ILE A 340 8.08 5.36 4.00
C ILE A 340 8.85 4.09 3.62
N GLN A 341 8.14 2.96 3.48
CA GLN A 341 8.74 1.65 3.18
C GLN A 341 8.41 1.16 1.77
N VAL A 342 7.36 1.67 1.14
CA VAL A 342 6.93 1.25 -0.19
C VAL A 342 6.90 2.45 -1.12
N ASN A 343 7.57 2.36 -2.26
CA ASN A 343 7.42 3.31 -3.35
C ASN A 343 6.70 2.62 -4.51
N PHE A 344 5.59 3.17 -4.98
CA PHE A 344 4.91 2.70 -6.17
C PHE A 344 5.61 3.22 -7.42
N ALA A 345 6.84 2.76 -7.61
CA ALA A 345 7.72 3.03 -8.73
C ALA A 345 8.72 1.87 -8.84
N PRO A 346 9.36 1.66 -10.00
CA PRO A 346 9.21 2.40 -11.27
C PRO A 346 7.92 2.07 -12.05
N VAL A 347 7.56 2.98 -12.95
CA VAL A 347 6.58 2.72 -14.02
C VAL A 347 7.29 1.96 -15.14
N LEU A 348 6.79 0.76 -15.44
CA LEU A 348 7.28 -0.15 -16.49
C LEU A 348 6.41 -0.12 -17.75
N ASP A 349 5.41 0.77 -17.81
CA ASP A 349 4.59 0.96 -18.99
C ASP A 349 5.42 1.48 -20.16
N ILE A 350 5.15 0.98 -21.36
CA ILE A 350 5.81 1.40 -22.60
C ILE A 350 4.90 2.41 -23.30
N ASN A 351 5.35 3.65 -23.41
CA ASN A 351 4.55 4.74 -23.97
C ASN A 351 4.56 4.70 -25.51
N SER A 352 4.00 3.65 -26.09
CA SER A 352 3.91 3.44 -27.55
C SER A 352 2.82 4.25 -28.23
N ASN A 353 1.84 4.75 -27.46
CA ASN A 353 0.78 5.61 -27.98
C ASN A 353 1.06 7.09 -27.61
N PRO A 354 1.34 7.97 -28.58
CA PRO A 354 1.54 9.40 -28.32
C PRO A 354 0.31 10.10 -27.71
N ASP A 355 -0.89 9.57 -27.95
CA ASP A 355 -2.14 10.08 -27.41
C ASP A 355 -2.48 9.52 -26.00
N ASN A 356 -1.56 8.77 -25.38
CA ASN A 356 -1.77 8.26 -24.03
C ASN A 356 -1.93 9.42 -23.01
N PRO A 357 -3.10 9.54 -22.35
CA PRO A 357 -3.42 10.70 -21.52
C PRO A 357 -2.88 10.60 -20.09
N ILE A 358 -2.24 9.50 -19.70
CA ILE A 358 -1.91 9.25 -18.28
C ILE A 358 -0.49 8.76 -18.01
N ILE A 359 0.13 8.03 -18.94
CA ILE A 359 1.52 7.55 -18.84
C ILE A 359 2.46 8.64 -19.35
N GLY A 360 2.56 8.88 -20.65
CA GLY A 360 3.38 9.96 -21.20
C GLY A 360 4.80 9.97 -20.62
N MET A 361 5.24 11.13 -20.13
CA MET A 361 6.53 11.34 -19.46
C MET A 361 6.82 10.45 -18.24
N ARG A 362 5.81 9.74 -17.69
CA ARG A 362 5.99 8.77 -16.60
C ARG A 362 6.62 7.47 -17.07
N SER A 363 6.62 7.19 -18.37
CA SER A 363 7.39 6.09 -18.94
C SER A 363 8.81 6.52 -19.29
N PHE A 364 9.74 5.56 -19.27
CA PHE A 364 11.08 5.77 -19.80
C PHE A 364 11.12 5.94 -21.32
N GLY A 365 10.09 5.52 -22.06
CA GLY A 365 10.07 5.64 -23.51
C GLY A 365 9.07 4.72 -24.21
N SER A 366 9.14 4.66 -25.55
CA SER A 366 8.29 3.78 -26.37
C SER A 366 8.95 2.45 -26.76
N ASN A 367 10.23 2.26 -26.41
CA ASN A 367 10.97 1.02 -26.70
C ASN A 367 11.00 0.09 -25.47
N ALA A 368 10.56 -1.15 -25.66
CA ALA A 368 10.47 -2.14 -24.58
C ALA A 368 11.82 -2.47 -23.92
N ASP A 369 12.93 -2.55 -24.68
CA ASP A 369 14.26 -2.84 -24.14
C ASP A 369 14.82 -1.68 -23.32
N LEU A 370 14.59 -0.44 -23.77
CA LEU A 370 14.95 0.77 -23.03
C LEU A 370 14.20 0.81 -21.69
N VAL A 371 12.87 0.67 -21.72
CA VAL A 371 12.01 0.68 -20.52
C VAL A 371 12.41 -0.44 -19.56
N THR A 372 12.66 -1.64 -20.09
CA THR A 372 13.10 -2.79 -19.27
C THR A 372 14.42 -2.48 -18.56
N ARG A 373 15.49 -2.08 -19.28
CA ARG A 373 16.79 -1.82 -18.65
C ARG A 373 16.74 -0.73 -17.59
N LEU A 374 16.12 0.42 -17.91
CA LEU A 374 16.09 1.56 -16.99
C LEU A 374 15.14 1.35 -15.82
N GLY A 375 14.00 0.71 -16.06
CA GLY A 375 13.06 0.31 -15.02
C GLY A 375 13.72 -0.63 -14.01
N LEU A 376 14.39 -1.70 -14.46
CA LEU A 376 15.06 -2.63 -13.55
C LEU A 376 16.20 -1.97 -12.75
N ALA A 377 16.96 -1.06 -13.37
CA ALA A 377 17.99 -0.30 -12.67
C ALA A 377 17.39 0.57 -11.55
N MET A 378 16.29 1.30 -11.83
CA MET A 378 15.61 2.10 -10.80
C MET A 378 15.00 1.23 -9.68
N MET A 379 14.42 0.07 -10.04
CA MET A 379 13.92 -0.91 -9.08
C MET A 379 15.03 -1.39 -8.14
N GLU A 380 16.22 -1.67 -8.69
CA GLU A 380 17.39 -2.08 -7.93
C GLU A 380 17.86 -0.99 -6.95
N GLY A 381 17.95 0.26 -7.40
CA GLY A 381 18.30 1.40 -6.54
C GLY A 381 17.35 1.54 -5.34
N LEU A 382 16.03 1.46 -5.57
CA LEU A 382 15.04 1.48 -4.49
C LEU A 382 15.26 0.33 -3.49
N ARG A 383 15.52 -0.87 -4.00
CA ARG A 383 15.77 -2.07 -3.20
C ARG A 383 17.02 -1.93 -2.34
N GLN A 384 18.13 -1.42 -2.87
CA GLN A 384 19.38 -1.19 -2.15
C GLN A 384 19.21 -0.22 -0.97
N SER A 385 18.38 0.79 -1.13
CA SER A 385 18.05 1.73 -0.05
C SER A 385 17.15 1.12 1.03
N GLY A 386 16.58 -0.06 0.79
CA GLY A 386 15.65 -0.73 1.69
C GLY A 386 14.23 -0.19 1.58
N VAL A 387 13.80 0.16 0.37
CA VAL A 387 12.41 0.50 0.02
C VAL A 387 11.85 -0.54 -0.95
N VAL A 388 10.63 -1.00 -0.71
CA VAL A 388 9.92 -1.93 -1.60
C VAL A 388 9.54 -1.20 -2.87
N ALA A 389 9.99 -1.69 -4.03
CA ALA A 389 9.58 -1.19 -5.33
C ALA A 389 8.27 -1.87 -5.77
N GLY A 390 7.21 -1.08 -5.92
CA GLY A 390 5.95 -1.49 -6.53
C GLY A 390 5.93 -1.17 -8.01
N VAL A 391 6.39 -2.10 -8.85
CA VAL A 391 6.44 -1.89 -10.31
C VAL A 391 5.04 -1.87 -10.92
N LYS A 392 4.79 -1.00 -11.90
CA LYS A 392 3.43 -0.72 -12.38
C LYS A 392 3.34 -0.27 -13.85
N HIS A 393 2.21 -0.39 -14.54
CA HIS A 393 0.94 -0.97 -14.08
C HIS A 393 0.66 -2.24 -14.90
N PHE A 394 0.84 -3.40 -14.29
CA PHE A 394 0.67 -4.69 -14.96
C PHE A 394 -0.77 -4.88 -15.46
N PRO A 395 -1.03 -5.51 -16.61
CA PRO A 395 -0.08 -5.98 -17.65
C PRO A 395 0.56 -4.94 -18.58
N GLY A 396 0.25 -3.64 -18.44
CA GLY A 396 0.81 -2.56 -19.25
C GLY A 396 -0.25 -1.51 -19.65
N HIS A 397 -0.01 -0.24 -19.33
CA HIS A 397 -0.96 0.88 -19.54
C HIS A 397 -0.57 1.81 -20.72
N GLY A 398 0.67 1.72 -21.19
CA GLY A 398 1.28 2.76 -22.03
C GLY A 398 0.71 2.91 -23.46
N ASP A 399 -0.15 2.01 -23.91
CA ASP A 399 -0.79 2.09 -25.24
C ASP A 399 -2.29 2.43 -25.21
N THR A 400 -2.85 2.76 -24.04
CA THR A 400 -4.27 3.15 -23.93
C THR A 400 -4.51 4.60 -24.36
N ALA A 401 -5.70 4.87 -24.92
CA ALA A 401 -6.17 6.22 -25.26
C ALA A 401 -7.23 6.76 -24.28
N VAL A 402 -7.60 5.97 -23.26
CA VAL A 402 -8.58 6.31 -22.23
C VAL A 402 -7.88 6.33 -20.88
N ASP A 403 -8.07 7.40 -20.11
CA ASP A 403 -7.57 7.46 -18.73
C ASP A 403 -8.43 6.57 -17.82
N SER A 404 -7.80 5.63 -17.11
CA SER A 404 -8.47 4.74 -16.14
C SER A 404 -9.08 5.49 -14.95
N HIS A 405 -8.68 6.74 -14.70
CA HIS A 405 -9.32 7.62 -13.72
C HIS A 405 -10.67 8.15 -14.21
N LEU A 406 -10.93 8.12 -15.52
CA LEU A 406 -12.11 8.71 -16.15
C LEU A 406 -13.06 7.66 -16.76
N GLY A 407 -12.57 6.48 -17.12
CA GLY A 407 -13.35 5.37 -17.66
C GLY A 407 -12.59 4.04 -17.62
N LEU A 408 -13.10 3.01 -18.30
CA LEU A 408 -12.47 1.69 -18.37
C LEU A 408 -11.69 1.53 -19.70
N PRO A 409 -10.35 1.54 -19.69
CA PRO A 409 -9.56 1.36 -20.90
C PRO A 409 -9.55 -0.12 -21.34
N VAL A 410 -9.42 -0.34 -22.64
CA VAL A 410 -9.33 -1.67 -23.25
C VAL A 410 -8.11 -1.71 -24.16
N LEU A 411 -7.27 -2.73 -23.98
CA LEU A 411 -6.12 -2.98 -24.85
C LEU A 411 -6.34 -4.26 -25.65
N ALA A 412 -6.74 -4.11 -26.92
CA ALA A 412 -7.22 -5.19 -27.78
C ALA A 412 -6.13 -5.83 -28.66
N HIS A 413 -4.87 -5.78 -28.23
CA HIS A 413 -3.74 -6.37 -28.97
C HIS A 413 -3.73 -7.90 -28.89
N ALA A 414 -3.14 -8.53 -29.91
CA ALA A 414 -2.88 -9.96 -29.92
C ALA A 414 -1.89 -10.36 -28.82
N ARG A 415 -1.97 -11.62 -28.37
CA ARG A 415 -1.17 -12.14 -27.26
C ARG A 415 0.34 -12.01 -27.51
N GLU A 416 0.78 -12.26 -28.73
CA GLU A 416 2.20 -12.18 -29.14
C GLU A 416 2.74 -10.75 -29.00
N ARG A 417 1.92 -9.74 -29.30
CA ARG A 417 2.27 -8.34 -29.11
C ARG A 417 2.39 -8.00 -27.62
N LEU A 418 1.41 -8.42 -26.82
CA LEU A 418 1.46 -8.25 -25.36
C LEU A 418 2.73 -8.88 -24.77
N ASP A 419 3.12 -10.06 -25.23
CA ASP A 419 4.34 -10.73 -24.76
C ASP A 419 5.63 -10.00 -25.18
N ALA A 420 5.68 -9.45 -26.39
CA ALA A 420 6.87 -8.80 -26.94
C ALA A 420 7.08 -7.38 -26.43
N ILE A 421 6.00 -6.68 -26.08
CA ILE A 421 6.01 -5.27 -25.69
C ILE A 421 5.56 -5.14 -24.25
N GLU A 422 4.26 -5.17 -23.97
CA GLU A 422 3.70 -4.76 -22.67
C GLU A 422 4.18 -5.62 -21.49
N LEU A 423 4.25 -6.95 -21.64
CA LEU A 423 4.66 -7.89 -20.60
C LEU A 423 6.18 -8.02 -20.44
N LYS A 424 6.97 -7.63 -21.45
CA LYS A 424 8.43 -7.79 -21.46
C LYS A 424 9.12 -7.20 -20.22
N PRO A 425 8.87 -5.94 -19.82
CA PRO A 425 9.51 -5.39 -18.63
C PRO A 425 9.05 -6.07 -17.34
N PHE A 426 7.80 -6.56 -17.26
CA PHE A 426 7.30 -7.27 -16.09
C PHE A 426 7.90 -8.68 -15.96
N LYS A 427 8.06 -9.42 -17.07
CA LYS A 427 8.76 -10.71 -17.08
C LYS A 427 10.17 -10.56 -16.52
N ALA A 428 10.90 -9.55 -16.99
CA ALA A 428 12.25 -9.27 -16.51
C ALA A 428 12.26 -8.80 -15.04
N ALA A 429 11.27 -8.05 -14.59
CA ALA A 429 11.16 -7.64 -13.18
C ALA A 429 10.90 -8.84 -12.25
N ILE A 430 10.08 -9.79 -12.67
CA ILE A 430 9.83 -11.05 -11.95
C ILE A 430 11.13 -11.86 -11.85
N GLU A 431 11.85 -12.01 -12.96
CA GLU A 431 13.15 -12.71 -12.99
C GLU A 431 14.20 -12.06 -12.07
N GLN A 432 14.17 -10.74 -11.92
CA GLN A 432 15.02 -9.98 -11.00
C GLN A 432 14.48 -9.91 -9.55
N GLY A 433 13.40 -10.64 -9.25
CA GLY A 433 12.88 -10.77 -7.88
C GLY A 433 12.10 -9.55 -7.39
N ALA A 434 11.32 -8.90 -8.26
CA ALA A 434 10.38 -7.85 -7.85
C ALA A 434 9.52 -8.30 -6.66
N ASP A 435 9.43 -7.45 -5.64
CA ASP A 435 8.70 -7.77 -4.40
C ASP A 435 7.21 -7.43 -4.49
N MET A 436 6.85 -6.45 -5.32
CA MET A 436 5.49 -5.97 -5.48
C MET A 436 5.21 -5.56 -6.92
N ILE A 437 4.07 -6.01 -7.46
CA ILE A 437 3.55 -5.65 -8.77
C ILE A 437 2.16 -5.05 -8.58
N MET A 438 1.95 -3.84 -9.09
CA MET A 438 0.65 -3.18 -9.11
C MET A 438 -0.10 -3.51 -10.41
N THR A 439 -1.31 -4.04 -10.30
CA THR A 439 -2.21 -4.30 -11.45
C THR A 439 -3.02 -3.06 -11.83
N ALA A 440 -3.33 -2.92 -13.12
CA ALA A 440 -4.10 -1.82 -13.69
C ALA A 440 -5.59 -2.15 -13.89
N HIS A 441 -6.45 -1.13 -13.83
CA HIS A 441 -7.87 -1.25 -14.17
C HIS A 441 -8.10 -1.15 -15.68
N ILE A 442 -7.52 -2.08 -16.44
CA ILE A 442 -7.56 -2.12 -17.92
C ILE A 442 -7.96 -3.53 -18.36
N ALA A 443 -8.82 -3.65 -19.37
CA ALA A 443 -9.19 -4.94 -19.93
C ALA A 443 -8.24 -5.41 -21.04
N PHE A 444 -7.93 -6.71 -21.06
CA PHE A 444 -7.07 -7.36 -22.06
C PHE A 444 -7.79 -8.54 -22.71
N PRO A 445 -8.63 -8.33 -23.73
CA PRO A 445 -9.47 -9.37 -24.33
C PRO A 445 -8.73 -10.60 -24.87
N ALA A 446 -7.45 -10.45 -25.26
CA ALA A 446 -6.61 -11.56 -25.70
C ALA A 446 -6.22 -12.54 -24.57
N ILE A 447 -6.34 -12.12 -23.31
CA ILE A 447 -6.09 -12.95 -22.12
C ILE A 447 -7.41 -13.31 -21.44
N ASP A 448 -8.29 -12.32 -21.26
CA ASP A 448 -9.63 -12.50 -20.71
C ASP A 448 -10.68 -11.68 -21.45
N ASN A 449 -11.56 -12.38 -22.16
CA ASN A 449 -12.68 -11.80 -22.89
C ASN A 449 -14.00 -11.81 -22.10
N GLU A 450 -13.96 -12.07 -20.78
CA GLU A 450 -15.14 -11.99 -19.93
C GLU A 450 -15.76 -10.59 -19.96
N GLN A 451 -17.10 -10.56 -19.95
CA GLN A 451 -17.92 -9.35 -19.94
C GLN A 451 -18.89 -9.42 -18.77
N VAL A 452 -19.05 -8.34 -18.03
CA VAL A 452 -19.97 -8.23 -16.90
C VAL A 452 -20.98 -7.11 -17.10
N ILE A 453 -22.07 -7.12 -16.32
CA ILE A 453 -23.06 -6.05 -16.34
C ILE A 453 -22.57 -4.88 -15.48
N SER A 454 -22.38 -3.73 -16.11
CA SER A 454 -22.03 -2.46 -15.49
C SER A 454 -23.15 -1.99 -14.56
N ARG A 455 -22.82 -1.70 -13.30
CA ARG A 455 -23.75 -1.08 -12.34
C ARG A 455 -24.08 0.38 -12.65
N LYS A 456 -23.27 1.04 -13.49
CA LYS A 456 -23.48 2.43 -13.90
C LYS A 456 -24.72 2.59 -14.78
N ASP A 457 -24.90 1.69 -15.74
CA ASP A 457 -25.82 1.86 -16.86
C ASP A 457 -26.43 0.56 -17.39
N GLY A 458 -26.14 -0.60 -16.78
CA GLY A 458 -26.67 -1.90 -17.19
C GLY A 458 -26.05 -2.48 -18.48
N THR A 459 -25.06 -1.81 -19.06
CA THR A 459 -24.38 -2.27 -20.27
C THR A 459 -23.39 -3.39 -19.99
N ARG A 460 -22.97 -4.13 -21.03
CA ARG A 460 -21.89 -5.12 -20.91
C ARG A 460 -20.54 -4.42 -21.04
N VAL A 461 -19.70 -4.56 -20.03
CA VAL A 461 -18.33 -4.02 -20.02
C VAL A 461 -17.31 -5.14 -19.81
N PRO A 462 -16.11 -5.04 -20.42
CA PRO A 462 -15.09 -6.07 -20.26
C PRO A 462 -14.53 -6.09 -18.84
N LEU A 463 -13.98 -7.22 -18.43
CA LEU A 463 -13.38 -7.35 -17.11
C LEU A 463 -11.95 -6.77 -17.08
N PRO A 464 -11.65 -5.80 -16.19
CA PRO A 464 -10.29 -5.30 -16.03
C PRO A 464 -9.37 -6.34 -15.39
N ALA A 465 -8.07 -6.24 -15.68
CA ALA A 465 -7.01 -7.11 -15.18
C ALA A 465 -7.08 -7.28 -13.65
N THR A 466 -7.29 -6.20 -12.89
CA THR A 466 -7.43 -6.23 -11.42
C THR A 466 -8.52 -7.17 -10.90
N LEU A 467 -9.56 -7.44 -11.71
CA LEU A 467 -10.69 -8.30 -11.34
C LEU A 467 -10.67 -9.67 -12.05
N SER A 468 -9.67 -9.91 -12.90
CA SER A 468 -9.58 -11.12 -13.72
C SER A 468 -8.68 -12.17 -13.09
N ARG A 469 -9.26 -13.33 -12.75
CA ARG A 469 -8.49 -14.50 -12.31
C ARG A 469 -7.58 -15.02 -13.43
N LYS A 470 -7.98 -14.91 -14.71
CA LYS A 470 -7.15 -15.34 -15.84
C LYS A 470 -5.89 -14.47 -15.97
N VAL A 471 -5.99 -13.17 -15.68
CA VAL A 471 -4.83 -12.27 -15.71
C VAL A 471 -3.97 -12.41 -14.44
N LEU A 472 -4.56 -12.34 -13.25
CA LEU A 472 -3.77 -12.30 -12.01
C LEU A 472 -3.30 -13.67 -11.56
N THR A 473 -4.16 -14.69 -11.60
CA THR A 473 -3.75 -16.06 -11.24
C THR A 473 -3.17 -16.77 -12.46
N GLY A 474 -3.92 -16.87 -13.57
CA GLY A 474 -3.50 -17.63 -14.75
C GLY A 474 -2.21 -17.11 -15.38
N LEU A 475 -2.17 -15.84 -15.78
CA LEU A 475 -0.98 -15.26 -16.37
C LEU A 475 0.08 -14.94 -15.32
N LEU A 476 -0.21 -14.09 -14.32
CA LEU A 476 0.84 -13.59 -13.44
C LEU A 476 1.38 -14.62 -12.43
N ARG A 477 0.51 -15.38 -11.74
CA ARG A 477 0.96 -16.40 -10.77
C ARG A 477 1.41 -17.70 -11.41
N GLU A 478 0.62 -18.24 -12.33
CA GLU A 478 0.84 -19.58 -12.87
C GLU A 478 1.82 -19.55 -14.06
N GLU A 479 1.55 -18.75 -15.10
CA GLU A 479 2.40 -18.70 -16.31
C GLU A 479 3.73 -17.98 -16.08
N LEU A 480 3.71 -16.81 -15.44
CA LEU A 480 4.92 -16.01 -15.15
C LEU A 480 5.59 -16.36 -13.82
N HIS A 481 5.03 -17.32 -13.06
CA HIS A 481 5.57 -17.82 -11.80
C HIS A 481 5.84 -16.74 -10.73
N TYR A 482 5.16 -15.60 -10.77
CA TYR A 482 5.39 -14.51 -9.81
C TYR A 482 5.01 -14.93 -8.39
N GLN A 483 5.92 -14.73 -7.42
CA GLN A 483 5.72 -15.10 -6.01
C GLN A 483 5.58 -13.90 -5.05
N GLY A 484 5.87 -12.67 -5.49
CA GLY A 484 5.79 -11.45 -4.67
C GLY A 484 4.36 -10.97 -4.43
N ILE A 485 4.16 -9.76 -3.90
CA ILE A 485 2.84 -9.20 -3.61
C ILE A 485 2.18 -8.70 -4.91
N ILE A 486 0.91 -9.05 -5.13
CA ILE A 486 0.05 -8.37 -6.11
C ILE A 486 -0.77 -7.32 -5.36
N ILE A 487 -0.60 -6.05 -5.71
CA ILE A 487 -1.39 -4.94 -5.18
C ILE A 487 -2.28 -4.37 -6.30
N SER A 488 -3.50 -3.94 -5.98
CA SER A 488 -4.33 -3.24 -6.96
C SER A 488 -3.86 -1.80 -7.19
N ASP A 489 -4.19 -1.21 -8.34
CA ASP A 489 -4.33 0.25 -8.43
C ASP A 489 -5.54 0.73 -7.60
N ALA A 490 -5.70 2.04 -7.42
CA ALA A 490 -6.66 2.61 -6.49
C ALA A 490 -8.12 2.22 -6.82
N PHE A 491 -8.83 1.63 -5.86
CA PHE A 491 -10.24 1.25 -6.01
C PHE A 491 -11.19 2.45 -6.11
N THR A 492 -10.73 3.65 -5.75
CA THR A 492 -11.46 4.91 -5.97
C THR A 492 -11.50 5.37 -7.43
N MET A 493 -10.79 4.71 -8.35
CA MET A 493 -10.77 5.08 -9.77
C MET A 493 -12.05 4.66 -10.50
N LYS A 494 -12.54 5.52 -11.39
CA LYS A 494 -13.83 5.35 -12.08
C LYS A 494 -13.93 4.06 -12.91
N GLY A 495 -12.82 3.58 -13.48
CA GLY A 495 -12.76 2.31 -14.22
C GLY A 495 -13.24 1.10 -13.41
N ILE A 496 -13.21 1.16 -12.07
CA ILE A 496 -13.81 0.16 -11.19
C ILE A 496 -15.03 0.72 -10.44
N ALA A 497 -14.88 1.89 -9.83
CA ALA A 497 -15.83 2.45 -8.87
C ALA A 497 -17.26 2.60 -9.43
N GLU A 498 -17.40 2.93 -10.70
CA GLU A 498 -18.71 3.15 -11.33
C GLU A 498 -19.35 1.84 -11.84
N HIS A 499 -18.56 0.79 -12.12
CA HIS A 499 -19.03 -0.36 -12.90
C HIS A 499 -19.32 -1.62 -12.08
N PHE A 500 -18.59 -1.90 -11.00
CA PHE A 500 -18.62 -3.22 -10.36
C PHE A 500 -19.29 -3.23 -8.98
N GLY A 501 -19.43 -2.05 -8.35
CA GLY A 501 -19.82 -1.94 -6.94
C GLY A 501 -18.70 -2.38 -6.01
N GLU A 502 -18.43 -1.59 -4.98
CA GLU A 502 -17.21 -1.74 -4.18
C GLU A 502 -17.07 -3.11 -3.51
N THR A 503 -18.05 -3.53 -2.70
CA THR A 503 -18.01 -4.78 -1.94
C THR A 503 -17.75 -5.99 -2.84
N GLU A 504 -18.40 -6.05 -4.01
CA GLU A 504 -18.25 -7.15 -4.96
C GLU A 504 -16.89 -7.08 -5.66
N ALA A 505 -16.44 -5.89 -6.06
CA ALA A 505 -15.14 -5.70 -6.69
C ALA A 505 -13.98 -6.10 -5.77
N VAL A 506 -14.03 -5.74 -4.48
CA VAL A 506 -12.99 -6.06 -3.49
C VAL A 506 -12.87 -7.57 -3.30
N VAL A 507 -14.00 -8.26 -3.09
CA VAL A 507 -14.02 -9.72 -2.94
C VAL A 507 -13.54 -10.41 -4.22
N ARG A 508 -13.98 -9.92 -5.39
CA ARG A 508 -13.58 -10.46 -6.68
C ARG A 508 -12.09 -10.29 -6.94
N ALA A 509 -11.50 -9.14 -6.64
CA ALA A 509 -10.07 -8.90 -6.80
C ALA A 509 -9.23 -9.81 -5.89
N ALA A 510 -9.63 -9.94 -4.61
CA ALA A 510 -8.98 -10.84 -3.67
C ALA A 510 -9.02 -12.30 -4.18
N ALA A 511 -10.18 -12.75 -4.65
CA ALA A 511 -10.36 -14.08 -5.23
C ALA A 511 -9.60 -14.27 -6.58
N ALA A 512 -9.44 -13.20 -7.36
CA ALA A 512 -8.71 -13.22 -8.62
C ALA A 512 -7.19 -13.34 -8.44
N GLY A 513 -6.64 -12.88 -7.31
CA GLY A 513 -5.21 -12.99 -6.99
C GLY A 513 -4.58 -11.74 -6.37
N VAL A 514 -5.34 -10.67 -6.11
CA VAL A 514 -4.83 -9.48 -5.40
C VAL A 514 -4.58 -9.79 -3.93
N ASP A 515 -3.38 -9.52 -3.43
CA ASP A 515 -3.01 -9.69 -2.03
C ASP A 515 -3.28 -8.43 -1.20
N VAL A 516 -3.13 -7.24 -1.80
CA VAL A 516 -3.40 -5.95 -1.16
C VAL A 516 -4.35 -5.11 -2.02
N ILE A 517 -5.48 -4.72 -1.46
CA ILE A 517 -6.44 -3.81 -2.07
C ILE A 517 -6.05 -2.37 -1.68
N LEU A 518 -5.59 -1.62 -2.67
CA LEU A 518 -5.20 -0.23 -2.51
C LEU A 518 -6.41 0.69 -2.64
N MET A 519 -6.55 1.58 -1.66
CA MET A 519 -7.56 2.64 -1.63
C MET A 519 -8.98 2.13 -1.92
N PRO A 520 -9.53 1.20 -1.10
CA PRO A 520 -10.97 0.99 -1.09
C PRO A 520 -11.69 2.33 -0.86
N GLN A 521 -12.89 2.51 -1.43
CA GLN A 521 -13.66 3.74 -1.23
C GLN A 521 -14.07 3.90 0.24
N ASP A 522 -14.41 2.80 0.90
CA ASP A 522 -14.62 2.68 2.33
C ASP A 522 -13.92 1.44 2.90
N ALA A 523 -12.86 1.66 3.67
CA ALA A 523 -12.05 0.59 4.26
C ALA A 523 -12.86 -0.33 5.18
N SER A 524 -13.85 0.22 5.90
CA SER A 524 -14.69 -0.56 6.82
C SER A 524 -15.57 -1.56 6.07
N SER A 525 -16.23 -1.08 5.02
CA SER A 525 -17.10 -1.89 4.17
C SER A 525 -16.31 -2.93 3.40
N ALA A 526 -15.13 -2.58 2.88
CA ALA A 526 -14.22 -3.52 2.23
C ALA A 526 -13.75 -4.63 3.20
N HIS A 527 -13.38 -4.27 4.44
CA HIS A 527 -12.99 -5.20 5.49
C HIS A 527 -14.12 -6.18 5.83
N GLN A 528 -15.32 -5.67 6.08
CA GLN A 528 -16.50 -6.50 6.37
C GLN A 528 -16.89 -7.40 5.18
N ALA A 529 -16.77 -6.90 3.95
CA ALA A 529 -17.03 -7.68 2.74
C ALA A 529 -16.12 -8.91 2.65
N LEU A 530 -14.82 -8.72 2.92
CA LEU A 530 -13.83 -9.81 2.90
C LEU A 530 -14.08 -10.81 4.03
N ILE A 531 -14.37 -10.36 5.26
CA ILE A 531 -14.75 -11.25 6.37
C ILE A 531 -15.94 -12.12 5.98
N GLN A 532 -17.01 -11.51 5.46
CA GLN A 532 -18.22 -12.23 5.06
C GLN A 532 -17.95 -13.21 3.92
N ALA A 533 -17.12 -12.82 2.94
CA ALA A 533 -16.74 -13.68 1.83
C ALA A 533 -15.93 -14.90 2.28
N VAL A 534 -15.08 -14.76 3.31
CA VAL A 534 -14.37 -15.90 3.91
C VAL A 534 -15.36 -16.81 4.63
N ASN A 535 -16.21 -16.24 5.48
CA ASN A 535 -17.15 -17.01 6.30
C ASN A 535 -18.19 -17.78 5.46
N ASN A 536 -18.59 -17.26 4.29
CA ASN A 536 -19.52 -17.93 3.39
C ASN A 536 -18.85 -18.75 2.28
N GLY A 537 -17.51 -18.88 2.29
CA GLY A 537 -16.75 -19.66 1.33
C GLY A 537 -16.58 -19.06 -0.07
N LYS A 538 -17.04 -17.82 -0.32
CA LYS A 538 -16.77 -17.12 -1.59
C LYS A 538 -15.29 -16.75 -1.79
N LEU A 539 -14.56 -16.56 -0.68
CA LEU A 539 -13.11 -16.38 -0.66
C LEU A 539 -12.51 -17.46 0.24
N SER A 540 -11.70 -18.36 -0.32
CA SER A 540 -11.09 -19.45 0.45
C SER A 540 -10.11 -18.92 1.50
N LYS A 541 -10.02 -19.57 2.66
CA LYS A 541 -9.06 -19.24 3.72
C LYS A 541 -7.62 -19.40 3.26
N GLU A 542 -7.36 -20.39 2.42
CA GLU A 542 -6.05 -20.68 1.84
C GLU A 542 -5.57 -19.49 0.99
N ARG A 543 -6.45 -18.91 0.16
CA ARG A 543 -6.14 -17.70 -0.62
C ARG A 543 -5.76 -16.52 0.27
N VAL A 544 -6.47 -16.31 1.38
CA VAL A 544 -6.17 -15.26 2.37
C VAL A 544 -4.84 -15.54 3.06
N HIS A 545 -4.62 -16.78 3.52
CA HIS A 545 -3.38 -17.23 4.15
C HIS A 545 -2.18 -16.95 3.24
N GLU A 546 -2.25 -17.31 1.96
CA GLU A 546 -1.20 -17.05 0.99
C GLU A 546 -0.92 -15.54 0.82
N ALA A 547 -1.96 -14.71 0.73
CA ALA A 547 -1.81 -13.25 0.64
C ALA A 547 -1.08 -12.70 1.85
N VAL A 548 -1.55 -13.02 3.05
CA VAL A 548 -0.99 -12.55 4.32
C VAL A 548 0.44 -13.04 4.49
N LYS A 549 0.74 -14.29 4.12
CA LYS A 549 2.11 -14.83 4.17
C LYS A 549 3.06 -14.06 3.27
N ARG A 550 2.66 -13.71 2.04
CA ARG A 550 3.47 -12.85 1.15
C ARG A 550 3.70 -11.47 1.75
N ILE A 551 2.66 -10.87 2.32
CA ILE A 551 2.74 -9.56 3.00
C ILE A 551 3.74 -9.60 4.16
N LEU A 552 3.61 -10.56 5.08
CA LEU A 552 4.50 -10.71 6.24
C LEU A 552 5.95 -10.99 5.82
N THR A 553 6.13 -11.81 4.77
CA THR A 553 7.45 -12.12 4.21
C THR A 553 8.15 -10.88 3.70
N VAL A 554 7.47 -10.02 2.93
CA VAL A 554 8.07 -8.76 2.44
C VAL A 554 8.30 -7.76 3.58
N LYS A 555 7.38 -7.65 4.56
CA LYS A 555 7.60 -6.83 5.76
C LYS A 555 8.88 -7.25 6.50
N SER A 556 9.11 -8.56 6.63
CA SER A 556 10.33 -9.10 7.23
C SER A 556 11.58 -8.88 6.38
N LYS A 557 11.50 -9.09 5.06
CA LYS A 557 12.61 -8.85 4.11
C LYS A 557 13.17 -7.43 4.23
N TYR A 558 12.31 -6.46 4.53
CA TYR A 558 12.66 -5.05 4.68
C TYR A 558 12.84 -4.59 6.13
N ASN A 559 12.99 -5.52 7.08
CA ASN A 559 13.29 -5.27 8.49
C ASN A 559 12.21 -4.45 9.25
N LEU A 560 10.93 -4.55 8.86
CA LEU A 560 9.87 -3.80 9.55
C LEU A 560 9.57 -4.32 10.96
N PHE A 561 9.91 -5.59 11.25
CA PHE A 561 9.76 -6.19 12.58
C PHE A 561 10.94 -5.90 13.52
N GLU A 562 12.02 -5.31 13.00
CA GLU A 562 13.15 -4.93 13.83
C GLU A 562 12.81 -3.66 14.65
N PRO A 563 13.40 -3.47 15.84
CA PRO A 563 13.16 -2.28 16.66
C PRO A 563 13.40 -0.98 15.88
N ALA A 564 12.35 -0.16 15.75
CA ALA A 564 12.45 1.10 15.03
C ALA A 564 13.29 2.13 15.82
N PRO A 565 14.10 2.97 15.14
CA PRO A 565 14.80 4.09 15.78
C PRO A 565 13.82 5.05 16.49
N THR A 566 14.30 5.70 17.55
CA THR A 566 13.53 6.73 18.25
C THR A 566 13.25 7.92 17.33
N LEU A 567 12.17 8.66 17.59
CA LEU A 567 11.84 9.85 16.80
C LEU A 567 13.01 10.85 16.72
N THR A 568 13.73 11.06 17.82
CA THR A 568 14.91 11.93 17.86
C THR A 568 16.02 11.45 16.93
N GLN A 569 16.26 10.14 16.84
CA GLN A 569 17.24 9.58 15.90
C GLN A 569 16.79 9.80 14.45
N LYS A 570 15.52 9.54 14.13
CA LYS A 570 14.95 9.75 12.79
C LYS A 570 15.09 11.21 12.33
N LEU A 571 14.69 12.16 13.17
CA LEU A 571 14.75 13.59 12.86
C LEU A 571 16.19 14.12 12.69
N ARG A 572 17.18 13.51 13.36
CA ARG A 572 18.60 13.84 13.18
C ARG A 572 19.10 13.41 11.80
N VAL A 573 18.76 12.20 11.38
CA VAL A 573 19.16 11.61 10.09
C VAL A 573 18.51 12.38 8.94
N LEU A 574 17.22 12.74 9.06
CA LEU A 574 16.45 13.42 8.03
C LEU A 574 17.14 14.66 7.46
N LYS A 575 17.74 15.50 8.32
CA LYS A 575 18.40 16.77 7.94
C LYS A 575 19.59 16.60 7.00
N GLY A 576 20.22 15.42 7.00
CA GLY A 576 21.39 15.13 6.17
C GLY A 576 21.09 14.39 4.88
N ILE A 577 19.82 14.00 4.65
CA ILE A 577 19.42 13.13 3.53
C ILE A 577 18.50 13.86 2.56
N VAL A 578 17.40 14.44 3.05
CA VAL A 578 16.40 15.05 2.15
C VAL A 578 16.98 16.33 1.55
N GLY A 579 17.08 16.38 0.22
CA GLY A 579 17.70 17.49 -0.51
C GLY A 579 19.21 17.59 -0.30
N ALA A 580 19.89 16.49 0.04
CA ALA A 580 21.33 16.47 0.21
C ALA A 580 22.06 16.75 -1.11
N GLU A 581 23.21 17.44 -1.03
CA GLU A 581 23.99 17.82 -2.21
C GLU A 581 24.37 16.64 -3.15
N PRO A 582 24.73 15.43 -2.66
CA PRO A 582 24.91 14.28 -3.53
C PRO A 582 23.66 13.91 -4.34
N HIS A 583 22.46 14.06 -3.78
CA HIS A 583 21.21 13.80 -4.51
C HIS A 583 20.97 14.87 -5.58
N LEU A 584 21.18 16.15 -5.23
CA LEU A 584 21.07 17.27 -6.17
C LEU A 584 22.10 17.18 -7.31
N GLN A 585 23.25 16.56 -7.08
CA GLN A 585 24.23 16.28 -8.15
C GLN A 585 23.69 15.28 -9.17
N VAL A 586 23.10 14.17 -8.71
CA VAL A 586 22.48 13.16 -9.58
C VAL A 586 21.31 13.76 -10.36
N GLU A 587 20.44 14.52 -9.67
CA GLU A 587 19.35 15.28 -10.27
C GLU A 587 19.82 16.15 -11.44
N ARG A 588 20.87 16.97 -11.22
CA ARG A 588 21.45 17.83 -12.26
C ARG A 588 22.08 17.04 -13.39
N MET A 589 22.80 15.96 -13.08
CA MET A 589 23.41 15.10 -14.09
C MET A 589 22.37 14.49 -15.03
N ILE A 590 21.26 13.98 -14.49
CA ILE A 590 20.17 13.43 -15.30
C ILE A 590 19.61 14.52 -16.22
N ALA A 591 19.32 15.71 -15.70
CA ALA A 591 18.75 16.80 -16.49
C ALA A 591 19.69 17.25 -17.61
N GLU A 592 20.98 17.41 -17.31
CA GLU A 592 22.00 17.81 -18.29
C GLU A 592 22.21 16.75 -19.38
N ARG A 593 22.13 15.45 -19.03
CA ARG A 593 22.23 14.34 -20.00
C ARG A 593 20.96 14.13 -20.81
N ALA A 594 19.80 14.56 -20.30
CA ALA A 594 18.51 14.33 -20.94
C ALA A 594 18.22 15.29 -22.10
N VAL A 595 18.77 16.51 -22.11
CA VAL A 595 18.40 17.52 -23.13
C VAL A 595 18.68 17.00 -24.54
N THR A 596 17.62 16.95 -25.35
CA THR A 596 17.61 16.29 -26.66
C THR A 596 17.29 17.28 -27.77
N VAL A 597 18.03 17.24 -28.86
CA VAL A 597 17.69 17.98 -30.08
C VAL A 597 16.62 17.22 -30.85
N LEU A 598 15.49 17.87 -31.14
CA LEU A 598 14.41 17.30 -31.95
C LEU A 598 14.56 17.65 -33.44
N THR A 599 15.03 18.88 -33.73
CA THR A 599 15.37 19.38 -35.09
C THR A 599 16.30 20.59 -34.95
N GLY A 600 17.08 20.94 -35.99
CA GLY A 600 18.11 22.00 -35.95
C GLY A 600 18.29 22.76 -37.27
N THR A 601 18.93 23.93 -37.20
CA THR A 601 19.02 24.92 -38.30
C THR A 601 20.04 24.53 -39.37
N GLU A 602 21.07 23.75 -39.01
CA GLU A 602 22.06 23.13 -39.91
C GLU A 602 22.45 21.75 -39.35
N GLY A 603 21.76 20.69 -39.79
CA GLY A 603 21.85 19.37 -39.16
C GLY A 603 21.21 19.36 -37.76
N MET A 604 21.61 18.43 -36.88
CA MET A 604 21.06 18.30 -35.52
C MET A 604 21.71 19.25 -34.50
N LYS A 605 22.10 20.47 -34.91
CA LYS A 605 22.62 21.51 -34.00
C LYS A 605 21.50 22.40 -33.49
N SER A 606 21.48 22.68 -32.18
CA SER A 606 20.50 23.61 -31.62
C SER A 606 20.87 25.06 -31.96
N GLU A 607 19.87 25.90 -32.20
CA GLU A 607 20.07 27.35 -32.26
C GLU A 607 20.38 27.90 -30.85
N THR A 608 21.32 28.84 -30.75
CA THR A 608 21.82 29.36 -29.47
C THR A 608 21.55 30.86 -29.34
N ILE A 609 21.30 31.34 -28.13
CA ILE A 609 21.17 32.76 -27.77
C ILE A 609 22.57 33.40 -27.77
N ARG A 610 22.67 34.60 -28.36
CA ARG A 610 23.91 35.36 -28.53
C ARG A 610 23.91 36.59 -27.60
N SER A 611 25.12 37.08 -27.32
CA SER A 611 25.29 38.34 -26.59
C SER A 611 24.59 39.49 -27.31
N GLY A 612 23.83 40.29 -26.56
CA GLY A 612 23.07 41.42 -27.09
C GLY A 612 21.67 41.09 -27.61
N ASP A 613 21.31 39.80 -27.73
CA ASP A 613 19.99 39.39 -28.22
C ASP A 613 18.87 39.96 -27.34
N ARG A 614 17.82 40.49 -27.99
CA ARG A 614 16.50 40.69 -27.40
C ARG A 614 15.68 39.41 -27.55
N VAL A 615 15.62 38.66 -26.45
CA VAL A 615 14.92 37.37 -26.35
C VAL A 615 13.45 37.58 -26.01
N VAL A 616 12.56 37.14 -26.89
CA VAL A 616 11.12 37.02 -26.57
C VAL A 616 10.83 35.58 -26.13
N ILE A 617 10.26 35.43 -24.94
CA ILE A 617 9.86 34.14 -24.38
C ILE A 617 8.34 34.02 -24.52
N VAL A 618 7.89 33.10 -25.36
CA VAL A 618 6.49 32.77 -25.55
C VAL A 618 6.21 31.46 -24.83
N ALA A 619 5.38 31.46 -23.80
CA ALA A 619 5.04 30.24 -23.05
C ALA A 619 3.53 30.00 -23.01
N SER A 620 3.13 28.82 -22.52
CA SER A 620 1.71 28.47 -22.43
C SER A 620 0.97 29.33 -21.39
N ASP A 621 1.63 29.67 -20.28
CA ASP A 621 1.08 30.50 -19.21
C ASP A 621 2.11 31.52 -18.68
N ALA A 622 1.63 32.52 -17.94
CA ALA A 622 2.44 33.61 -17.42
C ALA A 622 3.47 33.16 -16.36
N GLU A 623 3.15 32.14 -15.57
CA GLU A 623 4.03 31.62 -14.52
C GLU A 623 5.25 30.95 -15.16
N GLN A 624 5.02 30.10 -16.15
CA GLN A 624 6.05 29.44 -16.94
C GLN A 624 6.91 30.46 -17.70
N ALA A 625 6.32 31.47 -18.34
CA ALA A 625 7.07 32.52 -19.02
C ALA A 625 8.00 33.28 -18.05
N ALA A 626 7.46 33.67 -16.88
CA ALA A 626 8.23 34.37 -15.85
C ALA A 626 9.33 33.49 -15.25
N GLN A 627 9.08 32.20 -15.04
CA GLN A 627 10.08 31.24 -14.57
C GLN A 627 11.25 31.14 -15.55
N LEU A 628 10.98 30.87 -16.83
CA LEU A 628 12.01 30.78 -17.86
C LEU A 628 12.78 32.09 -18.01
N GLN A 629 12.10 33.25 -17.93
CA GLN A 629 12.75 34.55 -17.99
C GLN A 629 13.74 34.75 -16.83
N ARG A 630 13.33 34.41 -15.60
CA ARG A 630 14.22 34.52 -14.42
C ARG A 630 15.43 33.60 -14.57
N GLN A 631 15.21 32.35 -14.93
CA GLN A 631 16.28 31.36 -15.10
C GLN A 631 17.25 31.77 -16.20
N LEU A 632 16.74 32.26 -17.33
CA LEU A 632 17.58 32.73 -18.43
C LEU A 632 18.47 33.89 -17.99
N LYS A 633 17.91 34.91 -17.33
CA LYS A 633 18.68 36.05 -16.80
C LYS A 633 19.75 35.62 -15.80
N GLN A 634 19.40 34.74 -14.88
CA GLN A 634 20.33 34.26 -13.85
C GLN A 634 21.47 33.44 -14.46
N THR A 635 21.15 32.55 -15.41
CA THR A 635 22.13 31.65 -16.04
C THR A 635 23.01 32.35 -17.07
N ALA A 636 22.48 33.38 -17.72
CA ALA A 636 23.25 34.23 -18.64
C ALA A 636 24.38 35.00 -17.93
N GLY A 637 24.25 35.24 -16.62
CA GLY A 637 25.28 35.89 -15.82
C GLY A 637 25.60 37.31 -16.33
N SER A 638 26.82 37.52 -16.82
CA SER A 638 27.27 38.80 -17.38
C SER A 638 26.94 38.98 -18.85
N LEU A 639 26.34 37.99 -19.52
CA LEU A 639 25.94 38.10 -20.92
C LEU A 639 24.79 39.12 -21.04
N PRO A 640 24.99 40.26 -21.74
CA PRO A 640 23.95 41.26 -21.88
C PRO A 640 22.79 40.71 -22.71
N LEU A 641 21.60 40.63 -22.11
CA LEU A 641 20.37 40.19 -22.76
C LEU A 641 19.22 41.14 -22.41
N GLN A 642 18.35 41.41 -23.39
CA GLN A 642 17.03 41.97 -23.13
C GLN A 642 16.01 40.83 -23.19
N THR A 643 15.06 40.80 -22.27
CA THR A 643 14.03 39.74 -22.28
C THR A 643 12.64 40.33 -22.21
N VAL A 644 11.72 39.80 -23.01
CA VAL A 644 10.29 40.12 -22.96
C VAL A 644 9.50 38.81 -22.91
N THR A 645 8.37 38.78 -22.22
CA THR A 645 7.49 37.60 -22.13
C THR A 645 6.18 37.83 -22.86
N SER A 646 5.62 36.78 -23.44
CA SER A 646 4.26 36.73 -23.96
C SER A 646 3.64 35.36 -23.69
N VAL A 647 2.31 35.30 -23.64
CA VAL A 647 1.56 34.13 -23.16
C VAL A 647 0.57 33.67 -24.21
N LEU A 648 0.77 32.47 -24.73
CA LEU A 648 -0.04 31.91 -25.82
C LEU A 648 -1.53 31.80 -25.45
N ASN A 649 -1.85 31.55 -24.17
CA ASN A 649 -3.21 31.34 -23.68
C ASN A 649 -4.00 32.61 -23.37
N SER A 650 -3.35 33.75 -23.18
CA SER A 650 -4.03 35.00 -22.80
C SER A 650 -3.86 36.12 -23.82
N ASP A 651 -2.76 36.11 -24.56
CA ASP A 651 -2.48 37.13 -25.56
C ASP A 651 -3.07 36.70 -26.91
N ASP A 652 -3.71 37.63 -27.62
CA ASP A 652 -4.08 37.36 -29.00
C ASP A 652 -2.83 37.27 -29.90
N MET A 653 -2.94 36.51 -31.00
CA MET A 653 -1.81 36.30 -31.92
C MET A 653 -1.25 37.60 -32.49
N LYS A 654 -2.05 38.67 -32.63
CA LYS A 654 -1.57 39.96 -33.14
C LYS A 654 -0.65 40.63 -32.11
N SER A 655 -1.01 40.60 -30.83
CA SER A 655 -0.18 41.10 -29.73
C SER A 655 1.15 40.35 -29.64
N ILE A 656 1.11 39.01 -29.77
CA ILE A 656 2.31 38.19 -29.84
C ILE A 656 3.20 38.67 -31.00
N PHE A 657 2.65 38.77 -32.22
CA PHE A 657 3.40 39.21 -33.40
C PHE A 657 3.94 40.64 -33.31
N GLN A 658 3.25 41.55 -32.62
CA GLN A 658 3.76 42.90 -32.35
C GLN A 658 4.98 42.86 -31.43
N THR A 659 4.97 41.99 -30.43
CA THR A 659 6.10 41.79 -29.51
C THR A 659 7.34 41.26 -30.25
N LEU A 660 7.14 40.45 -31.29
CA LEU A 660 8.22 39.89 -32.12
C LEU A 660 8.96 40.94 -32.98
N ASN A 661 8.38 42.11 -33.27
CA ASN A 661 8.96 43.09 -34.20
C ASN A 661 10.35 43.62 -33.80
N LYS A 662 10.74 43.48 -32.54
CA LYS A 662 12.04 43.92 -32.02
C LYS A 662 12.88 42.76 -31.48
N ALA A 663 12.48 41.52 -31.75
CA ALA A 663 13.15 40.35 -31.18
C ALA A 663 14.29 39.89 -32.10
N ASP A 664 15.44 39.58 -31.50
CA ASP A 664 16.57 38.95 -32.20
C ASP A 664 16.51 37.43 -32.08
N TYR A 665 15.85 36.95 -31.02
CA TYR A 665 15.68 35.54 -30.71
C TYR A 665 14.31 35.28 -30.08
N VAL A 666 13.68 34.15 -30.42
CA VAL A 666 12.41 33.72 -29.82
C VAL A 666 12.54 32.34 -29.17
N LEU A 667 12.25 32.26 -27.88
CA LEU A 667 12.14 31.00 -27.14
C LEU A 667 10.64 30.65 -27.01
N ILE A 668 10.20 29.60 -27.67
CA ILE A 668 8.82 29.12 -27.58
C ILE A 668 8.79 27.92 -26.63
N ALA A 669 8.08 28.02 -25.51
CA ALA A 669 7.94 26.92 -24.55
C ALA A 669 6.57 26.25 -24.70
N SER A 670 6.55 24.99 -25.13
CA SER A 670 5.37 24.13 -25.15
C SER A 670 5.38 23.22 -23.94
N TYR A 671 4.22 23.01 -23.32
CA TYR A 671 4.06 22.03 -22.24
C TYR A 671 2.82 21.18 -22.46
N GLN A 672 3.05 19.86 -22.53
CA GLN A 672 2.02 18.86 -22.70
C GLN A 672 2.17 17.78 -21.64
N PHE A 673 1.13 17.64 -20.81
CA PHE A 673 1.00 16.56 -19.86
C PHE A 673 -0.48 16.33 -19.58
N ARG A 674 -0.92 15.06 -19.62
CA ARG A 674 -2.30 14.62 -19.39
C ARG A 674 -3.37 15.17 -20.34
N SER A 675 -2.98 15.52 -21.56
CA SER A 675 -3.88 15.84 -22.66
C SER A 675 -3.71 14.82 -23.78
N VAL A 676 -4.81 14.43 -24.43
CA VAL A 676 -4.72 13.74 -25.73
C VAL A 676 -3.96 14.68 -26.68
N GLY A 677 -2.91 14.18 -27.33
CA GLY A 677 -2.03 14.99 -28.17
C GLY A 677 -2.83 15.77 -29.20
N SER A 678 -3.81 15.13 -29.83
CA SER A 678 -4.72 15.75 -30.81
C SER A 678 -5.53 16.96 -30.34
N GLN A 679 -5.70 17.17 -29.02
CA GLN A 679 -6.51 18.26 -28.46
C GLN A 679 -5.68 19.50 -28.09
N PHE A 680 -4.39 19.51 -28.42
CA PHE A 680 -3.52 20.64 -28.12
C PHE A 680 -3.63 21.76 -29.16
N ARG A 681 -3.17 22.96 -28.78
CA ARG A 681 -3.19 24.20 -29.58
C ARG A 681 -2.12 24.23 -30.67
N TRP A 682 -2.10 23.17 -31.49
CA TRP A 682 -1.14 23.01 -32.58
C TRP A 682 -1.27 24.10 -33.63
N SER A 683 -2.50 24.54 -33.91
CA SER A 683 -2.78 25.58 -34.90
C SER A 683 -2.10 26.90 -34.55
N GLU A 684 -2.18 27.35 -33.30
CA GLU A 684 -1.56 28.60 -32.85
C GLU A 684 -0.03 28.50 -32.82
N LEU A 685 0.51 27.36 -32.38
CA LEU A 685 1.94 27.12 -32.48
C LEU A 685 2.43 27.06 -33.93
N GLN A 686 1.66 26.46 -34.84
CA GLN A 686 1.99 26.43 -36.27
C GLN A 686 1.97 27.82 -36.88
N LEU A 687 0.98 28.65 -36.54
CA LEU A 687 0.94 30.06 -36.97
C LEU A 687 2.17 30.83 -36.49
N LEU A 688 2.57 30.63 -35.23
CA LEU A 688 3.77 31.26 -34.69
C LEU A 688 5.04 30.79 -35.42
N VAL A 689 5.20 29.48 -35.64
CA VAL A 689 6.33 28.92 -36.40
C VAL A 689 6.39 29.48 -37.82
N ASN A 690 5.25 29.51 -38.52
CA ASN A 690 5.17 30.05 -39.89
C ASN A 690 5.60 31.52 -39.93
N GLU A 691 5.14 32.34 -38.98
CA GLU A 691 5.50 33.76 -38.90
C GLU A 691 7.01 33.94 -38.67
N LEU A 692 7.59 33.17 -37.75
CA LEU A 692 9.03 33.21 -37.46
C LEU A 692 9.87 32.81 -38.67
N ASN A 693 9.45 31.77 -39.39
CA ASN A 693 10.10 31.32 -40.62
C ASN A 693 10.01 32.35 -41.74
N GLN A 694 8.83 32.95 -41.94
CA GLN A 694 8.61 33.99 -42.94
C GLN A 694 9.49 35.22 -42.70
N ARG A 695 9.70 35.58 -41.43
CA ARG A 695 10.58 36.67 -41.00
C ARG A 695 12.05 36.29 -40.91
N GLN A 696 12.41 35.04 -41.19
CA GLN A 696 13.77 34.49 -41.02
C GLN A 696 14.35 34.72 -39.61
N MET A 697 13.49 34.64 -38.58
CA MET A 697 13.90 34.87 -37.20
C MET A 697 14.62 33.65 -36.62
N ARG A 698 15.58 33.89 -35.74
CA ARG A 698 16.19 32.84 -34.90
C ARG A 698 15.24 32.47 -33.78
N TYR A 699 14.94 31.19 -33.64
CA TYR A 699 14.09 30.71 -32.56
C TYR A 699 14.45 29.29 -32.16
N THR A 700 13.99 28.87 -30.99
CA THR A 700 13.93 27.44 -30.62
C THR A 700 12.59 27.14 -29.98
N LEU A 701 11.95 26.06 -30.44
CA LEU A 701 10.81 25.44 -29.78
C LEU A 701 11.30 24.48 -28.69
N LEU A 702 11.05 24.82 -27.44
CA LEU A 702 11.42 24.04 -26.27
C LEU A 702 10.21 23.24 -25.75
N SER A 703 10.25 21.93 -25.98
CA SER A 703 9.30 20.97 -25.40
C SER A 703 9.63 20.72 -23.93
N LEU A 704 8.71 21.06 -23.05
CA LEU A 704 8.79 20.85 -21.60
C LEU A 704 7.98 19.65 -21.12
N GLY A 705 7.30 18.95 -22.05
CA GLY A 705 6.34 17.90 -21.77
C GLY A 705 6.65 16.61 -22.51
N ASN A 706 5.58 15.91 -22.93
CA ASN A 706 5.69 14.86 -23.94
C ASN A 706 6.29 15.45 -25.25
N PRO A 707 7.36 14.88 -25.82
CA PRO A 707 8.13 15.49 -26.91
C PRO A 707 7.53 15.21 -28.31
N TYR A 708 6.22 15.39 -28.46
CA TYR A 708 5.46 15.01 -29.67
C TYR A 708 5.23 16.16 -30.65
N GLU A 709 5.83 17.32 -30.43
CA GLU A 709 5.64 18.50 -31.28
C GLU A 709 5.92 18.21 -32.76
N MET A 710 6.92 17.36 -33.07
CA MET A 710 7.32 17.06 -34.45
C MET A 710 6.33 16.17 -35.22
N LEU A 711 5.36 15.55 -34.54
CA LEU A 711 4.23 14.83 -35.15
C LEU A 711 3.15 15.79 -35.69
N HIS A 712 3.03 16.98 -35.09
CA HIS A 712 1.92 17.90 -35.34
C HIS A 712 2.36 19.21 -36.02
N LEU A 713 3.61 19.62 -35.84
CA LEU A 713 4.14 20.85 -36.41
C LEU A 713 5.00 20.57 -37.65
N GLN A 714 4.82 21.42 -38.66
CA GLN A 714 5.56 21.40 -39.92
C GLN A 714 6.58 22.54 -39.97
N ASN A 715 7.67 22.33 -40.73
CA ASN A 715 8.70 23.33 -41.00
C ASN A 715 9.35 23.93 -39.75
N VAL A 716 9.47 23.16 -38.66
CA VAL A 716 10.18 23.64 -37.46
C VAL A 716 11.69 23.59 -37.72
N HIS A 717 12.36 24.75 -37.68
CA HIS A 717 13.80 24.85 -37.95
C HIS A 717 14.68 24.51 -36.73
N SER A 718 14.23 24.76 -35.50
CA SER A 718 14.99 24.41 -34.29
C SER A 718 14.05 24.01 -33.16
N ALA A 719 14.28 22.85 -32.55
CA ALA A 719 13.55 22.40 -31.38
C ALA A 719 14.39 21.53 -30.43
N LEU A 720 14.13 21.68 -29.14
CA LEU A 720 14.74 20.94 -28.04
C LEU A 720 13.67 20.29 -27.16
N ALA A 721 13.98 19.16 -26.53
CA ALA A 721 13.17 18.58 -25.46
C ALA A 721 13.93 18.59 -24.12
N ALA A 722 13.24 19.02 -23.07
CA ALA A 722 13.73 19.05 -21.70
C ALA A 722 12.99 18.06 -20.77
N TYR A 723 11.86 17.51 -21.19
CA TYR A 723 11.11 16.47 -20.44
C TYR A 723 10.62 16.91 -19.05
N GLY A 724 10.48 18.22 -18.83
CA GLY A 724 9.95 18.76 -17.58
C GLY A 724 9.86 20.29 -17.61
N LYS A 725 8.83 20.85 -16.97
CA LYS A 725 8.55 22.30 -16.94
C LYS A 725 9.19 23.08 -15.79
N GLN A 726 9.99 22.44 -14.96
CA GLN A 726 10.64 23.03 -13.78
C GLN A 726 12.13 22.68 -13.72
N GLU A 727 12.87 23.30 -12.80
CA GLU A 727 14.23 22.86 -12.48
C GLU A 727 14.19 21.44 -11.91
N PRO A 728 15.19 20.61 -12.22
CA PRO A 728 16.43 20.94 -12.96
C PRO A 728 16.30 20.95 -14.50
N ASN A 729 15.20 20.43 -15.08
CA ASN A 729 15.04 20.24 -16.52
C ASN A 729 15.16 21.54 -17.33
N THR A 730 14.43 22.59 -16.93
CA THR A 730 14.44 23.87 -17.66
C THR A 730 15.80 24.56 -17.59
N LEU A 731 16.50 24.46 -16.46
CA LEU A 731 17.84 25.03 -16.29
C LEU A 731 18.85 24.34 -17.21
N ALA A 732 18.78 23.01 -17.33
CA ALA A 732 19.64 22.26 -18.24
C ALA A 732 19.43 22.69 -19.70
N ALA A 733 18.18 22.86 -20.14
CA ALA A 733 17.87 23.34 -21.48
C ALA A 733 18.36 24.78 -21.71
N ILE A 734 18.22 25.67 -20.73
CA ILE A 734 18.72 27.04 -20.81
C ILE A 734 20.25 27.07 -20.98
N LYS A 735 20.99 26.21 -20.29
CA LYS A 735 22.46 26.10 -20.48
C LYS A 735 22.82 25.69 -21.91
N VAL A 736 22.05 24.79 -22.52
CA VAL A 736 22.22 24.41 -23.94
C VAL A 736 21.93 25.60 -24.85
N LEU A 737 20.81 26.31 -24.62
CA LEU A 737 20.43 27.49 -25.39
C LEU A 737 21.47 28.63 -25.28
N LEU A 738 22.19 28.73 -24.16
CA LEU A 738 23.27 29.71 -23.97
C LEU A 738 24.64 29.22 -24.49
N GLY A 739 24.72 28.02 -25.08
CA GLY A 739 25.97 27.43 -25.55
C GLY A 739 26.94 27.03 -24.43
N GLN A 740 26.46 26.92 -23.19
CA GLN A 740 27.27 26.54 -22.02
C GLN A 740 27.41 25.01 -21.88
N ARG A 741 26.55 24.26 -22.59
CA ARG A 741 26.48 22.80 -22.61
C ARG A 741 26.06 22.32 -24.00
N GLU A 742 26.58 21.16 -24.40
CA GLU A 742 26.09 20.44 -25.56
C GLU A 742 24.95 19.50 -25.16
N PRO A 743 23.87 19.38 -25.97
CA PRO A 743 22.81 18.41 -25.73
C PRO A 743 23.33 16.98 -25.97
N GLN A 744 22.94 16.05 -25.10
CA GLN A 744 23.43 14.66 -25.13
C GLN A 744 22.31 13.62 -25.21
N GLY A 745 21.07 14.05 -24.96
CA GLY A 745 19.93 13.16 -24.91
C GLY A 745 19.56 12.61 -26.28
N LYS A 746 18.98 11.42 -26.27
CA LYS A 746 18.40 10.77 -27.44
C LYS A 746 16.91 10.68 -27.26
N LEU A 747 16.12 10.97 -28.29
CA LEU A 747 14.67 10.89 -28.17
C LEU A 747 14.24 9.46 -27.78
N PRO A 748 13.60 9.26 -26.61
CA PRO A 748 13.28 7.92 -26.12
C PRO A 748 11.92 7.40 -26.62
N VAL A 749 11.26 8.17 -27.48
CA VAL A 749 9.96 7.86 -28.07
C VAL A 749 10.04 7.96 -29.59
N ASP A 750 9.11 7.30 -30.28
CA ASP A 750 9.02 7.40 -31.74
C ASP A 750 8.50 8.79 -32.14
N SER A 751 9.17 9.43 -33.10
CA SER A 751 8.78 10.73 -33.66
C SER A 751 7.88 10.60 -34.88
N GLY A 752 7.52 9.38 -35.28
CA GLY A 752 6.68 9.10 -36.45
C GLY A 752 7.33 9.45 -37.80
N ARG A 753 8.56 9.99 -37.79
CA ARG A 753 9.40 10.16 -38.97
C ARG A 753 10.36 8.98 -39.00
N SER A 754 10.17 8.08 -39.95
CA SER A 754 11.20 7.11 -40.30
C SER A 754 12.52 7.84 -40.48
N ALA A 755 13.59 7.35 -39.83
CA ALA A 755 14.92 7.87 -40.03
C ALA A 755 15.24 7.85 -41.53
N GLN A 756 15.25 9.03 -42.15
CA GLN A 756 15.81 9.24 -43.47
C GLN A 756 17.30 9.56 -43.35
#